data_AF-A0A2U3R760-F1
#
_entry.id   AF-A0A2U3R760-F1
#
_cell.length_a   1.000
_cell.length_b   1.000
_cell.length_c   1.000
_cell.angle_alpha   90.00
_cell.angle_beta   90.00
_cell.angle_gamma   90.00
#
_symmetry.space_group_name_H-M   'P 1'
#
loop_
_entity.id
_entity.type
_entity.pdbx_description
1 polymer ?
#
loop_
_entity_poly.entity_id
_entity_poly.type
_entity_poly.pdbx_seq_one_letter_code
_entity_poly.pdbx_strand_id
1 'polypeptide(L)'
;MGNKSELIESFLNDYNNFEKSLTKTFDKIPIARNTNNKDFWLFIFIGAALTIRNSELRESVKSVCYSINNNNILRLAFNFNNKIILRSISIGFNDEVHGEHQFSRTDLDQIKALLSYDKIINLKSTCSKHIHIKIIRGKTIKKPKISVVCTDNIEEGEHNVSSEFINVNSLDMKGKTLDEYLKFISRPKNANNTQKYTEDVEQLFNCFKDLYKQDQGIFGTSESRYHGFVYGALVLNFKQKYSIDVYVEQSAGRGYLDLYLLCKHYNQDQIANADANADANAVKIIAEFKNGNNKYPSVSDAIKQVEDRCYTQLIGRTQSNKTIIVGADFGDITKQVQAKFMLLDKLPERDFITFIADSKTKLSKANIKEEIRWIFKSTRAEESLAKILLGGLLSSKVQKKSAVFLNKIDNDETKASIFILKQFNNNIILSTIEKDDKPLQKYCRLGSTRLQSKHNKEVNVTDEVEYAVRYIQKQYKINSGTKITIIVNRKGQNYETYLESVDITNLNSNPSGTDIDYNIKDYITKTYNIKHNIDVCKLILELSQDIQDDKLVELAKLKDELCEFQAFITEERDFQAILHGLFSFKKFEENTTLRAISEVTFGTGKADLVLASNHSILYFELALLKEHNVDTLLNKKKSNLINTW
;
A
#
# COMPACT_ATOMS: atom_id res chain seq x y z
N MET A 1 -4.39 -35.41 0.58
CA MET A 1 -4.09 -33.97 0.80
C MET A 1 -4.00 -33.76 2.30
N GLY A 2 -2.83 -33.39 2.82
CA GLY A 2 -2.58 -33.37 4.27
C GLY A 2 -3.35 -32.25 4.98
N ASN A 3 -3.81 -32.51 6.21
CA ASN A 3 -4.30 -31.48 7.12
C ASN A 3 -3.26 -30.35 7.19
N LYS A 4 -3.69 -29.12 6.89
CA LYS A 4 -2.85 -27.93 7.01
C LYS A 4 -2.71 -27.59 8.49
N SER A 5 -1.72 -28.18 9.16
CA SER A 5 -1.36 -27.91 10.56
C SER A 5 -0.83 -26.49 10.74
N GLU A 6 -1.20 -25.80 11.82
CA GLU A 6 -0.65 -24.47 12.14
C GLU A 6 0.89 -24.48 12.14
N LEU A 7 1.54 -23.36 11.78
CA LEU A 7 3.01 -23.30 11.70
C LEU A 7 3.65 -23.59 13.06
N ILE A 8 3.00 -23.13 14.14
CA ILE A 8 3.44 -23.38 15.50
C ILE A 8 3.37 -24.87 15.86
N GLU A 9 2.47 -25.66 15.27
CA GLU A 9 2.44 -27.10 15.47
C GLU A 9 3.68 -27.78 14.87
N SER A 10 4.08 -27.34 13.67
CA SER A 10 5.34 -27.79 13.07
C SER A 10 6.55 -27.39 13.91
N PHE A 11 6.53 -26.21 14.56
CA PHE A 11 7.59 -25.80 15.48
C PHE A 11 7.73 -26.75 16.69
N LEU A 12 6.63 -27.35 17.13
CA LEU A 12 6.62 -28.32 18.23
C LEU A 12 6.99 -29.75 17.77
N ASN A 13 6.54 -30.18 16.58
CA ASN A 13 6.59 -31.58 16.16
C ASN A 13 7.57 -31.91 15.01
N ASP A 14 7.79 -30.97 14.07
CA ASP A 14 8.59 -31.19 12.86
C ASP A 14 9.34 -29.92 12.45
N TYR A 15 10.51 -29.77 13.04
CA TYR A 15 11.32 -28.57 12.86
C TYR A 15 11.76 -28.35 11.40
N ASN A 16 12.01 -29.43 10.64
CA ASN A 16 12.46 -29.28 9.25
C ASN A 16 11.35 -28.70 8.37
N ASN A 17 10.11 -29.13 8.60
CA ASN A 17 8.96 -28.56 7.91
C ASN A 17 8.61 -27.16 8.43
N PHE A 18 8.82 -26.90 9.73
CA PHE A 18 8.70 -25.56 10.29
C PHE A 18 9.65 -24.57 9.61
N GLU A 19 10.96 -24.86 9.54
CA GLU A 19 11.96 -24.01 8.91
C GLU A 19 11.57 -23.65 7.47
N LYS A 20 11.24 -24.66 6.65
CA LYS A 20 10.84 -24.44 5.25
C LYS A 20 9.60 -23.55 5.14
N SER A 21 8.60 -23.79 5.98
CA SER A 21 7.33 -23.08 5.93
C SER A 21 7.43 -21.66 6.49
N LEU A 22 8.26 -21.48 7.52
CA LEU A 22 8.58 -20.19 8.13
C LEU A 22 9.34 -19.30 7.15
N THR A 23 10.43 -19.83 6.55
CA THR A 23 11.21 -19.12 5.52
C THR A 23 10.32 -18.70 4.35
N LYS A 24 9.49 -19.61 3.82
CA LYS A 24 8.54 -19.29 2.74
C LYS A 24 7.50 -18.23 3.14
N THR A 25 7.12 -18.18 4.41
CA THR A 25 6.17 -17.17 4.92
C THR A 25 6.84 -15.80 5.02
N PHE A 26 8.09 -15.75 5.47
CA PHE A 26 8.81 -14.50 5.71
C PHE A 26 9.51 -13.94 4.47
N ASP A 27 9.85 -14.77 3.48
CA ASP A 27 10.27 -14.33 2.14
C ASP A 27 9.22 -13.42 1.47
N LYS A 28 7.96 -13.46 1.95
CA LYS A 28 6.84 -12.67 1.44
C LYS A 28 6.61 -11.35 2.19
N ILE A 29 7.36 -11.07 3.27
CA ILE A 29 7.20 -9.82 4.02
C ILE A 29 7.86 -8.66 3.25
N PRO A 30 7.13 -7.56 2.96
CA PRO A 30 7.75 -6.36 2.44
C PRO A 30 8.73 -5.77 3.48
N ILE A 31 9.99 -5.61 3.09
CA ILE A 31 11.05 -5.26 4.05
C ILE A 31 11.00 -3.76 4.36
N ALA A 32 10.85 -3.45 5.64
CA ALA A 32 10.62 -2.11 6.15
C ALA A 32 11.16 -1.95 7.58
N ARG A 33 10.95 -0.78 8.21
CA ARG A 33 11.74 -0.29 9.34
C ARG A 33 11.70 -1.23 10.55
N ASN A 34 10.51 -1.62 10.99
CA ASN A 34 10.34 -2.45 12.19
C ASN A 34 10.80 -3.91 11.98
N THR A 35 10.69 -4.46 10.76
CA THR A 35 11.14 -5.82 10.44
C THR A 35 12.66 -6.01 10.49
N ASN A 36 13.45 -4.92 10.58
CA ASN A 36 14.89 -4.98 10.78
C ASN A 36 15.30 -4.93 12.26
N ASN A 37 14.36 -4.83 13.19
CA ASN A 37 14.66 -4.81 14.62
C ASN A 37 14.68 -6.25 15.18
N LYS A 38 15.69 -6.61 15.98
CA LYS A 38 15.75 -7.94 16.62
C LYS A 38 14.52 -8.21 17.50
N ASP A 39 14.01 -7.15 18.12
CA ASP A 39 12.81 -7.19 18.94
C ASP A 39 11.59 -7.67 18.17
N PHE A 40 11.42 -7.26 16.90
CA PHE A 40 10.30 -7.72 16.08
C PHE A 40 10.31 -9.25 15.95
N TRP A 41 11.47 -9.83 15.66
CA TRP A 41 11.61 -11.27 15.44
C TRP A 41 11.47 -12.09 16.72
N LEU A 42 12.02 -11.61 17.83
CA LEU A 42 11.83 -12.26 19.13
C LEU A 42 10.33 -12.29 19.49
N PHE A 43 9.64 -11.18 19.27
CA PHE A 43 8.24 -11.03 19.64
C PHE A 43 7.26 -11.77 18.72
N ILE A 44 7.68 -12.19 17.52
CA ILE A 44 6.91 -13.15 16.72
C ILE A 44 6.64 -14.44 17.50
N PHE A 45 7.68 -14.98 18.15
CA PHE A 45 7.56 -16.24 18.90
C PHE A 45 6.82 -16.03 20.23
N ILE A 46 7.04 -14.89 20.89
CA ILE A 46 6.28 -14.48 22.08
C ILE A 46 4.78 -14.43 21.77
N GLY A 47 4.39 -13.72 20.71
CA GLY A 47 3.00 -13.59 20.29
C GLY A 47 2.35 -14.93 19.98
N ALA A 48 3.07 -15.83 19.31
CA ALA A 48 2.59 -17.19 19.06
C ALA A 48 2.42 -18.00 20.36
N ALA A 49 3.41 -18.00 21.25
CA ALA A 49 3.37 -18.76 22.51
C ALA A 49 2.24 -18.28 23.44
N LEU A 50 2.04 -16.97 23.59
CA LEU A 50 0.99 -16.40 24.43
C LEU A 50 -0.42 -16.65 23.87
N THR A 51 -0.55 -16.81 22.55
CA THR A 51 -1.85 -17.02 21.90
C THR A 51 -2.16 -18.47 21.55
N ILE A 52 -1.22 -19.41 21.72
CA ILE A 52 -1.36 -20.81 21.28
C ILE A 52 -2.54 -21.52 21.94
N ARG A 53 -2.87 -21.19 23.20
CA ARG A 53 -4.03 -21.77 23.91
C ARG A 53 -5.37 -21.20 23.44
N ASN A 54 -5.35 -20.22 22.54
CA ASN A 54 -6.52 -19.69 21.83
C ASN A 54 -6.58 -20.20 20.38
N SER A 55 -5.74 -21.15 19.98
CA SER A 55 -5.69 -21.75 18.65
C SER A 55 -6.34 -23.14 18.63
N GLU A 56 -6.28 -23.85 17.50
CA GLU A 56 -6.72 -25.25 17.43
C GLU A 56 -5.91 -26.17 18.35
N LEU A 57 -4.70 -25.76 18.69
CA LEU A 57 -3.83 -26.52 19.57
C LEU A 57 -4.19 -26.40 21.05
N ARG A 58 -5.28 -25.72 21.42
CA ARG A 58 -5.72 -25.59 22.83
C ARG A 58 -5.86 -26.94 23.55
N GLU A 59 -6.34 -27.97 22.85
CA GLU A 59 -6.51 -29.30 23.44
C GLU A 59 -5.17 -30.02 23.63
N SER A 60 -4.24 -29.81 22.71
CA SER A 60 -2.91 -30.41 22.76
C SER A 60 -1.96 -29.65 23.69
N VAL A 61 -2.05 -28.32 23.78
CA VAL A 61 -1.18 -27.44 24.59
C VAL A 61 -1.91 -27.06 25.88
N LYS A 62 -1.61 -27.77 26.97
CA LYS A 62 -2.27 -27.56 28.26
C LYS A 62 -1.79 -26.31 28.99
N SER A 63 -0.49 -26.06 28.94
CA SER A 63 0.17 -24.94 29.61
C SER A 63 1.46 -24.57 28.87
N VAL A 64 1.88 -23.32 29.03
CA VAL A 64 3.10 -22.77 28.43
C VAL A 64 3.74 -21.88 29.47
N CYS A 65 5.07 -21.92 29.61
CA CYS A 65 5.80 -20.90 30.33
C CYS A 65 6.98 -20.41 29.51
N TYR A 66 7.45 -19.21 29.82
CA TYR A 66 8.54 -18.58 29.09
C TYR A 66 9.46 -17.77 30.01
N SER A 67 10.67 -17.50 29.54
CA SER A 67 11.56 -16.49 30.11
C SER A 67 12.34 -15.77 29.02
N ILE A 68 12.71 -14.52 29.26
CA ILE A 68 13.63 -13.76 28.40
C ILE A 68 14.83 -13.40 29.26
N ASN A 69 16.01 -13.89 28.91
CA ASN A 69 17.21 -13.58 29.67
C ASN A 69 17.86 -12.25 29.21
N ASN A 70 18.86 -11.78 29.94
CA ASN A 70 19.59 -10.54 29.65
C ASN A 70 20.29 -10.53 28.28
N ASN A 71 20.49 -11.70 27.67
CA ASN A 71 21.05 -11.85 26.32
C ASN A 71 19.98 -11.84 25.21
N ASN A 72 18.73 -11.47 25.54
CA ASN A 72 17.56 -11.51 24.64
C ASN A 72 17.31 -12.91 24.05
N ILE A 73 17.62 -13.97 24.82
CA ILE A 73 17.25 -15.34 24.47
C ILE A 73 15.88 -15.61 25.07
N LEU A 74 14.93 -15.94 24.21
CA LEU A 74 13.60 -16.41 24.60
C LEU A 74 13.64 -17.91 24.85
N ARG A 75 13.34 -18.32 26.07
CA ARG A 75 13.16 -19.73 26.44
C ARG A 75 11.68 -20.01 26.59
N LEU A 76 11.20 -21.09 25.98
CA LEU A 76 9.81 -21.52 25.98
C LEU A 76 9.74 -22.98 26.43
N ALA A 77 8.74 -23.29 27.26
CA ALA A 77 8.38 -24.64 27.62
C ALA A 77 6.89 -24.86 27.39
N PHE A 78 6.53 -25.90 26.64
CA PHE A 78 5.16 -26.24 26.31
C PHE A 78 4.80 -27.59 26.91
N ASN A 79 3.67 -27.68 27.63
CA ASN A 79 3.05 -28.96 27.94
C ASN A 79 2.16 -29.38 26.75
N PHE A 80 2.75 -30.09 25.80
CA PHE A 80 2.11 -30.53 24.57
C PHE A 80 1.84 -32.04 24.60
N ASN A 81 0.56 -32.45 24.50
CA ASN A 81 0.13 -33.84 24.55
C ASN A 81 0.72 -34.61 25.76
N ASN A 82 0.74 -33.96 26.93
CA ASN A 82 1.34 -34.46 28.17
C ASN A 82 2.87 -34.70 28.07
N LYS A 83 3.57 -33.88 27.29
CA LYS A 83 5.02 -33.91 27.14
C LYS A 83 5.53 -32.49 27.24
N ILE A 84 6.57 -32.27 28.05
CA ILE A 84 7.25 -30.98 28.09
C ILE A 84 8.18 -30.87 26.88
N ILE A 85 7.94 -29.88 26.03
CA ILE A 85 8.77 -29.52 24.88
C ILE A 85 9.48 -28.21 25.20
N LEU A 86 10.81 -28.23 25.17
CA LEU A 86 11.65 -27.07 25.44
C LEU A 86 12.18 -26.45 24.13
N ARG A 87 12.20 -25.12 24.08
CA ARG A 87 12.74 -24.34 22.95
C ARG A 87 13.49 -23.13 23.47
N SER A 88 14.69 -22.89 22.95
CA SER A 88 15.40 -21.61 23.13
C SER A 88 15.54 -20.93 21.79
N ILE A 89 15.23 -19.64 21.73
CA ILE A 89 15.23 -18.81 20.54
C ILE A 89 16.12 -17.61 20.75
N SER A 90 17.01 -17.34 19.81
CA SER A 90 17.86 -16.14 19.80
C SER A 90 17.89 -15.53 18.40
N ILE A 91 18.02 -14.20 18.36
CA ILE A 91 17.98 -13.39 17.13
C ILE A 91 19.32 -12.69 16.89
N GLY A 92 19.97 -13.03 15.78
CA GLY A 92 21.26 -12.51 15.35
C GLY A 92 21.21 -11.78 14.01
N PHE A 93 22.25 -10.98 13.71
CA PHE A 93 22.48 -10.44 12.37
C PHE A 93 23.75 -11.05 11.78
N ASN A 94 23.77 -11.30 10.48
CA ASN A 94 24.94 -11.77 9.74
C ASN A 94 25.60 -13.01 10.36
N ASP A 95 24.79 -13.98 10.76
CA ASP A 95 25.21 -15.24 11.42
C ASP A 95 25.77 -15.10 12.85
N GLU A 96 25.85 -13.88 13.39
CA GLU A 96 26.26 -13.65 14.77
C GLU A 96 25.11 -13.93 15.73
N VAL A 97 25.18 -15.08 16.40
CA VAL A 97 24.27 -15.47 17.46
C VAL A 97 25.10 -15.85 18.67
N HIS A 98 24.82 -15.23 19.82
CA HIS A 98 25.60 -15.38 21.04
C HIS A 98 24.73 -15.82 22.22
N GLY A 99 25.36 -16.49 23.18
CA GLY A 99 24.79 -16.82 24.49
C GLY A 99 24.43 -18.29 24.69
N GLU A 100 24.25 -18.66 25.96
CA GLU A 100 23.91 -20.03 26.36
C GLU A 100 22.41 -20.34 26.13
N HIS A 101 22.15 -21.27 25.22
CA HIS A 101 20.80 -21.70 24.83
C HIS A 101 20.25 -22.86 25.69
N GLN A 102 21.03 -23.33 26.67
CA GLN A 102 20.67 -24.47 27.51
C GLN A 102 19.83 -24.05 28.72
N PHE A 103 19.03 -24.98 29.24
CA PHE A 103 18.25 -24.79 30.46
C PHE A 103 19.04 -25.32 31.66
N SER A 104 19.16 -24.52 32.71
CA SER A 104 19.79 -24.97 33.97
C SER A 104 18.88 -25.92 34.74
N ARG A 105 19.41 -26.68 35.71
CA ARG A 105 18.59 -27.50 36.63
C ARG A 105 17.51 -26.69 37.32
N THR A 106 17.86 -25.50 37.82
CA THR A 106 16.94 -24.58 38.47
C THR A 106 15.83 -24.13 37.53
N ASP A 107 16.13 -23.88 36.25
CA ASP A 107 15.12 -23.56 35.24
C ASP A 107 14.15 -24.74 35.05
N LEU A 108 14.68 -25.97 34.94
CA LEU A 108 13.86 -27.18 34.76
C LEU A 108 12.95 -27.44 35.96
N ASP A 109 13.43 -27.21 37.18
CA ASP A 109 12.62 -27.40 38.39
C ASP A 109 11.53 -26.33 38.50
N GLN A 110 11.82 -25.08 38.15
CA GLN A 110 10.79 -24.03 38.00
C GLN A 110 9.74 -24.43 36.95
N ILE A 111 10.15 -24.93 35.78
CA ILE A 111 9.24 -25.35 34.70
C ILE A 111 8.34 -26.50 35.17
N LYS A 112 8.89 -27.54 35.82
CA LYS A 112 8.09 -28.66 36.35
C LYS A 112 7.05 -28.18 37.35
N ALA A 113 7.44 -27.27 38.25
CA ALA A 113 6.53 -26.68 39.23
C ALA A 113 5.41 -25.89 38.55
N LEU A 114 5.74 -24.98 37.64
CA LEU A 114 4.78 -24.12 36.94
C LEU A 114 3.83 -24.90 36.03
N LEU A 115 4.32 -25.93 35.33
CA LEU A 115 3.51 -26.75 34.43
C LEU A 115 2.83 -27.93 35.13
N SER A 116 3.12 -28.15 36.42
CA SER A 116 2.60 -29.24 37.26
C SER A 116 2.74 -30.62 36.59
N TYR A 117 3.92 -30.90 36.02
CA TYR A 117 4.17 -32.13 35.26
C TYR A 117 5.60 -32.64 35.45
N ASP A 118 5.74 -33.84 36.03
CA ASP A 118 7.04 -34.40 36.44
C ASP A 118 7.83 -35.06 35.30
N LYS A 119 7.15 -35.47 34.21
CA LYS A 119 7.79 -36.15 33.08
C LYS A 119 8.20 -35.16 32.00
N ILE A 120 9.46 -34.70 32.06
CA ILE A 120 10.12 -34.08 30.92
C ILE A 120 10.52 -35.19 29.95
N ILE A 121 9.93 -35.21 28.74
CA ILE A 121 10.45 -36.07 27.68
C ILE A 121 11.64 -35.36 27.08
N ASN A 122 12.81 -35.73 27.58
CA ASN A 122 14.08 -35.39 26.96
C ASN A 122 14.09 -35.92 25.53
N LEU A 123 13.85 -35.05 24.54
CA LEU A 123 14.23 -35.35 23.18
C LEU A 123 15.76 -35.40 23.18
N LYS A 124 16.33 -36.61 23.14
CA LYS A 124 17.76 -36.84 22.92
C LYS A 124 18.13 -36.26 21.55
N SER A 125 18.43 -34.97 21.51
CA SER A 125 18.86 -34.26 20.32
C SER A 125 19.67 -33.04 20.74
N THR A 126 20.99 -33.17 20.66
CA THR A 126 21.97 -32.08 20.79
C THR A 126 22.04 -31.21 19.54
N CYS A 127 21.04 -31.27 18.65
CA CYS A 127 21.08 -30.60 17.36
C CYS A 127 20.49 -29.20 17.49
N SER A 128 21.32 -28.19 17.74
CA SER A 128 20.97 -26.81 17.45
C SER A 128 20.66 -26.65 15.96
N LYS A 129 19.57 -25.97 15.63
CA LYS A 129 19.23 -25.66 14.25
C LYS A 129 19.17 -24.15 14.06
N HIS A 130 19.91 -23.69 13.05
CA HIS A 130 19.99 -22.29 12.68
C HIS A 130 19.03 -22.06 11.51
N ILE A 131 17.92 -21.37 11.74
CA ILE A 131 17.05 -20.89 10.67
C ILE A 131 17.61 -19.57 10.16
N HIS A 132 17.95 -19.53 8.89
CA HIS A 132 18.39 -18.31 8.24
C HIS A 132 17.23 -17.64 7.52
N ILE A 133 16.78 -16.51 8.06
CA ILE A 133 15.78 -15.66 7.42
C ILE A 133 16.53 -14.61 6.61
N LYS A 134 16.44 -14.74 5.29
CA LYS A 134 17.07 -13.80 4.37
C LYS A 134 16.18 -12.58 4.20
N ILE A 135 16.71 -11.41 4.55
CA ILE A 135 16.03 -10.13 4.34
C ILE A 135 16.65 -9.43 3.12
N ILE A 136 15.88 -9.38 2.03
CA ILE A 136 16.29 -8.73 0.77
C ILE A 136 15.89 -7.24 0.74
N ARG A 137 16.84 -6.36 1.02
CA ARG A 137 16.70 -4.92 0.72
C ARG A 137 16.90 -4.69 -0.79
N GLY A 138 16.17 -3.71 -1.36
CA GLY A 138 16.16 -3.36 -2.79
C GLY A 138 17.51 -2.98 -3.44
N LYS A 139 17.52 -1.98 -4.33
CA LYS A 139 18.61 -1.71 -5.31
C LYS A 139 20.05 -1.68 -4.76
N THR A 140 20.29 -1.24 -3.53
CA THR A 140 21.61 -1.30 -2.86
C THR A 140 21.71 -2.53 -1.97
N ILE A 141 22.54 -3.48 -2.40
CA ILE A 141 22.80 -4.77 -1.72
C ILE A 141 23.52 -4.51 -0.38
N LYS A 142 22.74 -4.20 0.65
CA LYS A 142 23.04 -4.63 2.02
C LYS A 142 21.89 -5.54 2.39
N LYS A 143 22.07 -6.84 2.19
CA LYS A 143 21.11 -7.90 2.54
C LYS A 143 21.40 -8.29 3.99
N PRO A 144 20.75 -7.70 5.01
CA PRO A 144 20.91 -8.21 6.36
C PRO A 144 20.41 -9.65 6.37
N LYS A 145 21.22 -10.56 6.91
CA LYS A 145 20.80 -11.93 7.17
C LYS A 145 20.37 -11.96 8.64
N ILE A 146 19.13 -12.33 8.91
CA ILE A 146 18.69 -12.56 10.29
C ILE A 146 18.77 -14.04 10.56
N SER A 147 19.55 -14.40 11.58
CA SER A 147 19.71 -15.78 12.00
C SER A 147 18.86 -15.98 13.25
N VAL A 148 17.90 -16.88 13.14
CA VAL A 148 17.04 -17.33 14.24
C VAL A 148 17.52 -18.71 14.63
N VAL A 149 18.13 -18.82 15.80
CA VAL A 149 18.55 -20.14 16.30
C VAL A 149 17.43 -20.68 17.14
N CYS A 150 16.96 -21.89 16.84
CA CYS A 150 16.14 -22.62 17.77
C CYS A 150 16.84 -23.91 18.18
N THR A 151 16.85 -24.16 19.49
CA THR A 151 17.47 -25.36 20.05
C THR A 151 16.48 -26.12 20.91
N ASP A 152 16.56 -27.45 20.85
CA ASP A 152 15.75 -28.39 21.63
C ASP A 152 16.47 -28.83 22.94
N ASN A 153 17.51 -28.10 23.35
CA ASN A 153 18.56 -28.54 24.27
C ASN A 153 18.12 -28.95 25.70
N ILE A 154 18.94 -29.82 26.31
CA ILE A 154 18.87 -30.32 27.70
C ILE A 154 20.22 -30.06 28.41
N GLU A 155 20.12 -29.67 29.69
CA GLU A 155 21.13 -29.54 30.77
C GLU A 155 22.61 -29.36 30.40
N GLU A 156 23.16 -28.22 30.82
CA GLU A 156 24.55 -28.14 31.30
C GLU A 156 24.57 -28.19 32.84
N GLY A 157 25.74 -28.54 33.40
CA GLY A 157 25.96 -28.64 34.85
C GLY A 157 25.68 -27.33 35.62
N GLU A 158 25.87 -27.38 36.95
CA GLU A 158 25.52 -26.31 37.89
C GLU A 158 26.04 -24.91 37.47
N HIS A 159 25.17 -24.13 36.83
CA HIS A 159 25.35 -22.69 36.64
C HIS A 159 24.35 -21.95 37.53
N ASN A 160 24.86 -21.06 38.38
CA ASN A 160 24.09 -20.34 39.42
C ASN A 160 23.16 -19.22 38.89
N VAL A 161 23.03 -19.05 37.57
CA VAL A 161 22.23 -17.96 36.99
C VAL A 161 20.90 -18.53 36.48
N SER A 162 19.90 -18.60 37.36
CA SER A 162 18.53 -19.01 36.99
C SER A 162 17.77 -17.88 36.31
N SER A 163 16.98 -18.20 35.28
CA SER A 163 16.01 -17.26 34.72
C SER A 163 14.67 -17.38 35.47
N GLU A 164 13.94 -16.27 35.61
CA GLU A 164 12.58 -16.29 36.14
C GLU A 164 11.61 -16.72 35.03
N PHE A 165 10.94 -17.87 35.22
CA PHE A 165 9.93 -18.37 34.28
C PHE A 165 8.54 -17.88 34.65
N ILE A 166 7.78 -17.49 33.62
CA ILE A 166 6.44 -16.94 33.74
C ILE A 166 5.46 -17.88 33.07
N ASN A 167 4.44 -18.27 33.82
CA ASN A 167 3.35 -19.09 33.29
C ASN A 167 2.43 -18.23 32.43
N VAL A 168 2.14 -18.70 31.22
CA VAL A 168 1.17 -18.08 30.33
C VAL A 168 -0.23 -18.36 30.86
N ASN A 169 -0.82 -17.34 31.48
CA ASN A 169 -2.19 -17.39 31.91
C ASN A 169 -3.12 -17.49 30.69
N SER A 170 -4.09 -18.40 30.72
CA SER A 170 -5.20 -18.31 29.77
C SER A 170 -6.00 -17.07 30.12
N LEU A 171 -6.06 -16.10 29.22
CA LEU A 171 -6.94 -14.96 29.39
C LEU A 171 -8.40 -15.44 29.34
N ASP A 172 -9.18 -15.07 30.36
CA ASP A 172 -10.63 -15.17 30.29
C ASP A 172 -11.15 -14.02 29.42
N MET A 173 -11.30 -14.30 28.13
CA MET A 173 -11.60 -13.32 27.09
C MET A 173 -13.09 -12.96 27.03
N LYS A 174 -13.70 -12.58 28.16
CA LYS A 174 -15.10 -12.14 28.28
C LYS A 174 -16.08 -13.02 27.47
N GLY A 175 -15.87 -14.33 27.48
CA GLY A 175 -16.74 -15.32 26.82
C GLY A 175 -16.47 -15.62 25.33
N LYS A 176 -15.44 -15.06 24.68
CA LYS A 176 -14.99 -15.47 23.33
C LYS A 176 -13.47 -15.54 23.19
N THR A 177 -12.94 -16.63 22.67
CA THR A 177 -11.52 -16.83 22.31
C THR A 177 -11.10 -16.02 21.07
N LEU A 178 -9.78 -15.81 20.89
CA LEU A 178 -9.24 -15.25 19.62
C LEU A 178 -9.70 -16.05 18.39
N ASP A 179 -9.78 -17.38 18.53
CA ASP A 179 -10.32 -18.26 17.48
C ASP A 179 -11.73 -17.86 17.07
N GLU A 180 -12.61 -17.59 18.03
CA GLU A 180 -14.00 -17.22 17.78
C GLU A 180 -14.12 -15.85 17.10
N TYR A 181 -13.28 -14.87 17.49
CA TYR A 181 -13.22 -13.58 16.79
C TYR A 181 -12.73 -13.74 15.35
N LEU A 182 -11.65 -14.50 15.11
CA LEU A 182 -11.11 -14.72 13.77
C LEU A 182 -12.06 -15.54 12.89
N LYS A 183 -12.77 -16.52 13.46
CA LYS A 183 -13.82 -17.28 12.79
C LYS A 183 -14.98 -16.39 12.34
N PHE A 184 -15.36 -15.41 13.17
CA PHE A 184 -16.38 -14.44 12.80
C PHE A 184 -15.90 -13.48 11.71
N ILE A 185 -14.68 -12.93 11.86
CA ILE A 185 -14.08 -11.99 10.92
C ILE A 185 -13.84 -12.61 9.54
N SER A 186 -13.49 -13.91 9.49
CA SER A 186 -13.31 -14.68 8.26
C SER A 186 -14.61 -15.12 7.59
N ARG A 187 -15.74 -15.12 8.31
CA ARG A 187 -17.06 -15.53 7.79
C ARG A 187 -18.12 -14.48 8.12
N PRO A 188 -18.11 -13.31 7.45
CA PRO A 188 -19.12 -12.30 7.68
C PRO A 188 -20.44 -12.72 7.00
N LYS A 189 -21.12 -13.74 7.54
CA LYS A 189 -22.50 -14.11 7.17
C LYS A 189 -23.44 -12.90 7.27
N ASN A 190 -23.06 -11.93 8.10
CA ASN A 190 -23.72 -10.65 8.31
C ASN A 190 -22.79 -9.46 7.96
N ALA A 191 -22.07 -9.49 6.84
CA ALA A 191 -21.25 -8.35 6.39
C ALA A 191 -22.03 -7.01 6.29
N ASN A 192 -23.36 -7.05 6.36
CA ASN A 192 -24.25 -5.89 6.41
C ASN A 192 -24.41 -5.30 7.82
N ASN A 193 -24.11 -6.05 8.89
CA ASN A 193 -24.01 -5.51 10.25
C ASN A 193 -22.57 -5.04 10.50
N THR A 194 -22.24 -3.90 9.90
CA THR A 194 -20.91 -3.27 9.96
C THR A 194 -20.51 -2.89 11.38
N GLN A 195 -21.47 -2.54 12.24
CA GLN A 195 -21.22 -2.22 13.64
C GLN A 195 -20.67 -3.44 14.40
N LYS A 196 -21.38 -4.57 14.37
CA LYS A 196 -20.91 -5.79 15.05
C LYS A 196 -19.55 -6.26 14.53
N TYR A 197 -19.31 -6.15 13.22
CA TYR A 197 -18.02 -6.50 12.64
C TYR A 197 -16.88 -5.58 13.12
N THR A 198 -17.15 -4.28 13.25
CA THR A 198 -16.19 -3.32 13.79
C THR A 198 -15.90 -3.60 15.26
N GLU A 199 -16.92 -3.88 16.06
CA GLU A 199 -16.80 -4.24 17.48
C GLU A 199 -15.98 -5.52 17.66
N ASP A 200 -16.25 -6.58 16.90
CA ASP A 200 -15.51 -7.84 16.98
C ASP A 200 -14.03 -7.67 16.56
N VAL A 201 -13.73 -6.81 15.56
CA VAL A 201 -12.34 -6.44 15.21
C VAL A 201 -11.67 -5.62 16.32
N GLU A 202 -12.38 -4.68 16.93
CA GLU A 202 -11.87 -3.91 18.07
C GLU A 202 -11.53 -4.84 19.25
N GLN A 203 -12.42 -5.77 19.57
CA GLN A 203 -12.20 -6.75 20.63
C GLN A 203 -11.02 -7.69 20.32
N LEU A 204 -10.83 -8.09 19.06
CA LEU A 204 -9.64 -8.86 18.65
C LEU A 204 -8.34 -8.11 18.99
N PHE A 205 -8.25 -6.81 18.72
CA PHE A 205 -7.04 -6.04 19.03
C PHE A 205 -6.92 -5.67 20.51
N ASN A 206 -8.04 -5.45 21.22
CA ASN A 206 -8.03 -5.34 22.68
C ASN A 206 -7.50 -6.64 23.33
N CYS A 207 -7.87 -7.80 22.81
CA CYS A 207 -7.36 -9.09 23.26
C CYS A 207 -5.83 -9.20 23.10
N PHE A 208 -5.28 -8.78 21.96
CA PHE A 208 -3.83 -8.71 21.79
C PHE A 208 -3.17 -7.74 22.78
N LYS A 209 -3.79 -6.58 23.00
CA LYS A 209 -3.31 -5.59 23.97
C LYS A 209 -3.32 -6.14 25.40
N ASP A 210 -4.39 -6.80 25.82
CA ASP A 210 -4.53 -7.35 27.17
C ASP A 210 -3.54 -8.50 27.43
N LEU A 211 -3.30 -9.36 26.44
CA LEU A 211 -2.25 -10.39 26.50
C LEU A 211 -0.86 -9.75 26.65
N TYR A 212 -0.56 -8.74 25.85
CA TYR A 212 0.73 -8.04 25.93
C TYR A 212 0.89 -7.32 27.28
N LYS A 213 -0.20 -6.80 27.84
CA LYS A 213 -0.22 -6.08 29.12
C LYS A 213 0.16 -6.93 30.32
N GLN A 214 -0.19 -8.22 30.33
CA GLN A 214 0.09 -9.11 31.47
C GLN A 214 1.56 -9.08 31.88
N ASP A 215 2.45 -8.93 30.90
CA ASP A 215 3.89 -8.97 31.10
C ASP A 215 4.59 -7.71 30.55
N GLN A 216 3.87 -6.57 30.49
CA GLN A 216 4.40 -5.32 29.92
C GLN A 216 5.68 -4.84 30.62
N GLY A 217 5.82 -5.10 31.93
CA GLY A 217 7.04 -4.79 32.69
C GLY A 217 8.31 -5.48 32.16
N ILE A 218 8.14 -6.61 31.47
CA ILE A 218 9.22 -7.40 30.86
C ILE A 218 9.29 -7.09 29.37
N PHE A 219 8.13 -6.95 28.71
CA PHE A 219 8.06 -6.71 27.29
C PHE A 219 8.43 -5.29 26.88
N GLY A 220 8.33 -4.29 27.76
CA GLY A 220 8.62 -2.89 27.44
C GLY A 220 7.69 -2.30 26.37
N THR A 221 8.02 -1.08 25.89
CA THR A 221 7.10 -0.22 25.12
C THR A 221 7.52 0.08 23.67
N SER A 222 8.14 -0.88 22.99
CA SER A 222 8.63 -0.70 21.62
C SER A 222 7.59 -1.06 20.56
N GLU A 223 7.42 -0.19 19.57
CA GLU A 223 6.54 -0.41 18.40
C GLU A 223 6.92 -1.69 17.64
N SER A 224 8.22 -1.95 17.44
CA SER A 224 8.68 -3.18 16.78
C SER A 224 8.23 -4.44 17.54
N ARG A 225 8.14 -4.39 18.88
CA ARG A 225 7.66 -5.51 19.71
C ARG A 225 6.17 -5.74 19.51
N TYR A 226 5.36 -4.67 19.43
CA TYR A 226 3.92 -4.78 19.16
C TYR A 226 3.66 -5.40 17.79
N HIS A 227 4.41 -4.96 16.77
CA HIS A 227 4.30 -5.50 15.41
C HIS A 227 4.65 -6.99 15.41
N GLY A 228 5.78 -7.36 16.04
CA GLY A 228 6.22 -8.74 16.15
C GLY A 228 5.19 -9.62 16.84
N PHE A 229 4.66 -9.14 17.97
CA PHE A 229 3.66 -9.84 18.78
C PHE A 229 2.38 -10.16 18.00
N VAL A 230 1.72 -9.12 17.45
CA VAL A 230 0.46 -9.30 16.72
C VAL A 230 0.66 -10.15 15.47
N TYR A 231 1.76 -9.90 14.75
CA TYR A 231 2.07 -10.66 13.54
C TYR A 231 2.36 -12.13 13.82
N GLY A 232 3.15 -12.42 14.87
CA GLY A 232 3.48 -13.77 15.29
C GLY A 232 2.24 -14.58 15.67
N ALA A 233 1.34 -13.98 16.45
CA ALA A 233 0.06 -14.60 16.78
C ALA A 233 -0.75 -14.96 15.52
N LEU A 234 -0.96 -14.00 14.62
CA LEU A 234 -1.75 -14.19 13.41
C LEU A 234 -1.09 -15.18 12.43
N VAL A 235 0.24 -15.10 12.25
CA VAL A 235 0.96 -15.89 11.25
C VAL A 235 1.24 -17.31 11.71
N LEU A 236 1.72 -17.49 12.94
CA LEU A 236 2.18 -18.80 13.39
C LEU A 236 1.03 -19.70 13.85
N ASN A 237 -0.01 -19.11 14.44
CA ASN A 237 -1.16 -19.87 14.94
C ASN A 237 -2.30 -19.84 13.92
N PHE A 238 -2.75 -18.66 13.49
CA PHE A 238 -4.06 -18.56 12.82
C PHE A 238 -4.05 -18.57 11.29
N LYS A 239 -2.88 -18.40 10.66
CA LYS A 239 -2.78 -18.15 9.21
C LYS A 239 -3.34 -19.26 8.35
N GLN A 240 -3.04 -20.51 8.68
CA GLN A 240 -3.44 -21.64 7.84
C GLN A 240 -4.94 -21.92 7.95
N LYS A 241 -5.48 -21.87 9.17
CA LYS A 241 -6.90 -22.09 9.47
C LYS A 241 -7.81 -21.06 8.81
N TYR A 242 -7.47 -19.78 8.93
CA TYR A 242 -8.30 -18.67 8.44
C TYR A 242 -7.79 -18.04 7.14
N SER A 243 -6.81 -18.68 6.49
CA SER A 243 -6.19 -18.19 5.25
C SER A 243 -5.87 -16.70 5.30
N ILE A 244 -5.17 -16.31 6.37
CA ILE A 244 -4.88 -14.92 6.68
C ILE A 244 -3.76 -14.41 5.77
N ASP A 245 -4.06 -13.36 5.00
CA ASP A 245 -3.06 -12.51 4.38
C ASP A 245 -2.78 -11.34 5.32
N VAL A 246 -1.61 -11.38 5.95
CA VAL A 246 -1.14 -10.35 6.86
C VAL A 246 0.22 -9.83 6.41
N TYR A 247 0.33 -8.52 6.27
CA TYR A 247 1.56 -7.81 5.91
C TYR A 247 1.86 -6.80 7.00
N VAL A 248 3.01 -6.97 7.64
CA VAL A 248 3.57 -5.96 8.54
C VAL A 248 4.38 -4.99 7.72
N GLU A 249 4.28 -3.69 8.05
CA GLU A 249 5.06 -2.62 7.45
C GLU A 249 4.93 -2.54 5.92
N GLN A 250 3.69 -2.53 5.44
CA GLN A 250 3.43 -2.44 4.01
C GLN A 250 3.64 -1.01 3.52
N SER A 251 4.52 -0.81 2.54
CA SER A 251 4.66 0.47 1.86
C SER A 251 3.36 0.81 1.13
N ALA A 252 2.79 1.97 1.44
CA ALA A 252 1.50 2.39 0.91
C ALA A 252 1.47 3.89 0.72
N GLY A 253 1.93 4.39 -0.42
CA GLY A 253 1.51 5.66 -1.02
C GLY A 253 1.71 7.00 -0.28
N ARG A 254 1.97 6.98 1.04
CA ARG A 254 2.09 8.11 1.96
C ARG A 254 2.88 7.72 3.23
N GLY A 255 3.57 6.57 3.21
CA GLY A 255 4.34 6.04 4.33
C GLY A 255 4.33 4.51 4.42
N TYR A 256 4.85 3.99 5.52
CA TYR A 256 4.68 2.59 5.91
C TYR A 256 3.37 2.47 6.69
N LEU A 257 2.53 1.52 6.29
CA LEU A 257 1.41 1.06 7.09
C LEU A 257 1.92 -0.03 8.03
N ASP A 258 1.57 0.07 9.31
CA ASP A 258 2.06 -0.85 10.33
C ASP A 258 1.58 -2.28 10.14
N LEU A 259 0.27 -2.48 9.93
CA LEU A 259 -0.31 -3.80 9.69
C LEU A 259 -1.50 -3.75 8.72
N TYR A 260 -1.43 -4.58 7.68
CA TYR A 260 -2.58 -4.94 6.85
C TYR A 260 -2.99 -6.38 7.16
N LEU A 261 -4.27 -6.61 7.38
CA LEU A 261 -4.87 -7.90 7.65
C LEU A 261 -6.07 -8.14 6.71
N LEU A 262 -6.10 -9.31 6.08
CA LEU A 262 -7.18 -9.77 5.23
C LEU A 262 -7.43 -11.27 5.51
N CYS A 263 -8.60 -11.60 6.03
CA CYS A 263 -9.01 -12.98 6.24
C CYS A 263 -9.79 -13.46 5.02
N LYS A 264 -9.25 -14.45 4.29
CA LYS A 264 -9.90 -15.04 3.11
C LYS A 264 -10.58 -16.35 3.50
N HIS A 265 -11.64 -16.74 2.79
CA HIS A 265 -12.38 -17.93 3.13
C HIS A 265 -12.18 -19.01 2.08
N TYR A 266 -11.23 -19.90 2.33
CA TYR A 266 -11.11 -21.14 1.56
C TYR A 266 -11.95 -22.22 2.24
N ASN A 267 -13.22 -22.36 1.89
CA ASN A 267 -13.97 -23.57 2.25
C ASN A 267 -13.45 -24.72 1.38
N GLN A 268 -12.94 -25.78 2.00
CA GLN A 268 -12.49 -26.99 1.28
C GLN A 268 -13.62 -27.62 0.45
N ASP A 269 -14.87 -27.52 0.88
CA ASP A 269 -16.05 -28.04 0.15
C ASP A 269 -16.54 -27.11 -0.98
N GLN A 270 -16.08 -25.85 -1.02
CA GLN A 270 -16.45 -24.87 -2.07
C GLN A 270 -15.40 -24.74 -3.17
N ILE A 271 -14.27 -25.46 -3.08
CA ILE A 271 -13.34 -25.61 -4.20
C ILE A 271 -14.04 -26.34 -5.37
N ALA A 272 -15.09 -27.13 -5.10
CA ALA A 272 -15.90 -27.81 -6.11
C ALA A 272 -17.12 -27.01 -6.61
N ASN A 273 -17.61 -26.02 -5.85
CA ASN A 273 -18.76 -25.19 -6.21
C ASN A 273 -18.44 -23.72 -5.95
N ALA A 274 -18.15 -23.01 -7.04
CA ALA A 274 -17.69 -21.63 -7.04
C ALA A 274 -18.72 -20.64 -6.47
N ASP A 275 -18.68 -20.41 -5.16
CA ASP A 275 -18.94 -19.08 -4.61
C ASP A 275 -17.63 -18.28 -4.59
N ALA A 276 -17.04 -18.09 -5.78
CA ALA A 276 -15.85 -17.26 -6.01
C ALA A 276 -16.02 -15.79 -5.55
N ASN A 277 -17.25 -15.40 -5.19
CA ASN A 277 -17.62 -14.06 -4.73
C ASN A 277 -17.33 -13.79 -3.24
N ALA A 278 -17.14 -14.82 -2.41
CA ALA A 278 -16.85 -14.63 -0.98
C ALA A 278 -15.43 -14.07 -0.75
N ASP A 279 -14.45 -14.55 -1.52
CA ASP A 279 -13.05 -14.11 -1.46
C ASP A 279 -12.83 -12.72 -2.07
N ALA A 280 -13.60 -12.38 -3.11
CA ALA A 280 -13.53 -11.08 -3.76
C ALA A 280 -13.95 -9.92 -2.84
N ASN A 281 -14.73 -10.18 -1.78
CA ASN A 281 -15.33 -9.15 -0.93
C ASN A 281 -14.83 -9.14 0.52
N ALA A 282 -13.75 -9.86 0.82
CA ALA A 282 -13.14 -9.89 2.15
C ALA A 282 -12.83 -8.45 2.65
N VAL A 283 -13.25 -8.14 3.88
CA VAL A 283 -13.10 -6.81 4.48
C VAL A 283 -11.63 -6.58 4.85
N LYS A 284 -11.08 -5.44 4.42
CA LYS A 284 -9.71 -5.07 4.76
C LYS A 284 -9.66 -4.61 6.22
N ILE A 285 -8.66 -5.04 6.96
CA ILE A 285 -8.36 -4.50 8.30
C ILE A 285 -6.99 -3.82 8.21
N ILE A 286 -6.94 -2.55 8.56
CA ILE A 286 -5.74 -1.72 8.52
C ILE A 286 -5.49 -1.23 9.93
N ALA A 287 -4.40 -1.66 10.56
CA ALA A 287 -4.04 -1.23 11.89
C ALA A 287 -2.80 -0.33 11.87
N GLU A 288 -2.85 0.71 12.67
CA GLU A 288 -1.76 1.64 12.94
C GLU A 288 -1.50 1.64 14.45
N PHE A 289 -0.28 1.30 14.84
CA PHE A 289 0.17 1.19 16.21
C PHE A 289 0.84 2.49 16.67
N LYS A 290 0.57 2.89 17.91
CA LYS A 290 1.22 4.05 18.56
C LYS A 290 2.01 3.59 19.78
N ASN A 291 3.06 4.34 20.07
CA ASN A 291 4.02 4.04 21.14
C ASN A 291 4.09 5.15 22.21
N GLY A 292 3.03 5.94 22.39
CA GLY A 292 2.92 6.97 23.44
C GLY A 292 3.81 8.21 23.30
N ASN A 293 4.89 8.18 22.50
CA ASN A 293 5.96 9.19 22.51
C ASN A 293 6.05 10.10 21.26
N ASN A 294 5.04 10.10 20.38
CA ASN A 294 5.12 10.74 19.07
C ASN A 294 4.13 11.91 18.86
N LYS A 295 4.40 12.73 17.81
CA LYS A 295 3.64 13.90 17.32
C LYS A 295 2.12 13.66 17.12
N TYR A 296 1.69 12.41 17.08
CA TYR A 296 0.30 11.94 16.99
C TYR A 296 0.05 10.94 18.15
N PRO A 297 -0.27 11.42 19.36
CA PRO A 297 -0.18 10.63 20.58
C PRO A 297 -1.44 9.77 20.89
N SER A 298 -2.48 9.84 20.06
CA SER A 298 -3.75 9.13 20.31
C SER A 298 -4.07 8.06 19.27
N VAL A 299 -4.87 7.08 19.68
CA VAL A 299 -5.45 6.07 18.77
C VAL A 299 -6.37 6.71 17.71
N SER A 300 -7.00 7.84 18.03
CA SER A 300 -7.82 8.59 17.07
C SER A 300 -6.94 9.26 16.01
N ASP A 301 -5.74 9.73 16.36
CA ASP A 301 -4.77 10.22 15.38
C ASP A 301 -4.26 9.09 14.48
N ALA A 302 -4.12 7.88 15.01
CA ALA A 302 -3.78 6.70 14.21
C ALA A 302 -4.85 6.43 13.13
N ILE A 303 -6.12 6.46 13.51
CA ILE A 303 -7.24 6.34 12.57
C ILE A 303 -7.21 7.46 11.54
N LYS A 304 -7.08 8.71 12.00
CA LYS A 304 -7.03 9.89 11.12
C LYS A 304 -5.86 9.82 10.15
N GLN A 305 -4.70 9.33 10.59
CA GLN A 305 -3.54 9.11 9.74
C GLN A 305 -3.85 8.11 8.62
N VAL A 306 -4.55 7.01 8.89
CA VAL A 306 -4.94 6.04 7.86
C VAL A 306 -5.91 6.67 6.84
N GLU A 307 -6.86 7.49 7.30
CA GLU A 307 -7.83 8.21 6.45
C GLU A 307 -7.13 9.26 5.58
N ASP A 308 -6.34 10.13 6.20
CA ASP A 308 -5.57 11.18 5.53
C ASP A 308 -4.51 10.57 4.62
N ARG A 309 -4.02 9.36 4.89
CA ARG A 309 -3.04 8.68 4.03
C ARG A 309 -3.65 7.82 2.92
N CYS A 310 -4.98 7.70 2.86
CA CYS A 310 -5.69 6.93 1.84
C CYS A 310 -5.19 5.48 1.68
N TYR A 311 -4.58 4.89 2.73
CA TYR A 311 -4.03 3.53 2.70
C TYR A 311 -5.08 2.49 2.26
N THR A 312 -6.30 2.69 2.71
CA THR A 312 -7.47 1.84 2.42
C THR A 312 -7.74 1.69 0.91
N GLN A 313 -7.40 2.71 0.12
CA GLN A 313 -7.58 2.74 -1.34
C GLN A 313 -6.38 2.21 -2.11
N LEU A 314 -5.18 2.25 -1.52
CA LEU A 314 -3.93 1.89 -2.19
C LEU A 314 -3.50 0.44 -1.92
N ILE A 315 -4.13 -0.24 -0.96
CA ILE A 315 -3.73 -1.56 -0.49
C ILE A 315 -4.83 -2.61 -0.72
N GLY A 316 -4.41 -3.81 -1.15
CA GLY A 316 -5.16 -5.05 -0.91
C GLY A 316 -5.50 -5.87 -2.15
N ARG A 317 -5.55 -7.19 -1.95
CA ARG A 317 -6.01 -8.20 -2.93
C ARG A 317 -7.48 -8.55 -2.69
N THR A 318 -8.35 -7.52 -2.70
CA THR A 318 -9.80 -7.65 -2.49
C THR A 318 -10.53 -6.49 -3.17
N GLN A 319 -11.72 -6.79 -3.70
CA GLN A 319 -12.64 -5.84 -4.33
C GLN A 319 -13.53 -5.13 -3.31
N SER A 320 -13.50 -5.58 -2.05
CA SER A 320 -14.29 -5.01 -0.98
C SER A 320 -14.02 -3.51 -0.85
N ASN A 321 -15.09 -2.74 -0.90
CA ASN A 321 -15.07 -1.34 -0.52
C ASN A 321 -15.27 -1.17 1.00
N LYS A 322 -15.36 -2.25 1.77
CA LYS A 322 -15.45 -2.20 3.23
C LYS A 322 -14.06 -2.29 3.82
N THR A 323 -13.73 -1.39 4.73
CA THR A 323 -12.47 -1.41 5.48
C THR A 323 -12.72 -1.11 6.94
N ILE A 324 -12.05 -1.83 7.84
CA ILE A 324 -11.96 -1.49 9.25
C ILE A 324 -10.58 -0.89 9.48
N ILE A 325 -10.55 0.30 10.05
CA ILE A 325 -9.33 0.97 10.49
C ILE A 325 -9.21 0.75 11.99
N VAL A 326 -8.04 0.33 12.46
CA VAL A 326 -7.76 0.11 13.88
C VAL A 326 -6.63 1.03 14.31
N GLY A 327 -6.90 1.89 15.29
CA GLY A 327 -5.88 2.61 16.03
C GLY A 327 -5.60 1.88 17.34
N ALA A 328 -4.34 1.51 17.60
CA ALA A 328 -4.00 0.80 18.83
C ALA A 328 -2.75 1.37 19.50
N ASP A 329 -2.79 1.55 20.81
CA ASP A 329 -1.65 1.96 21.63
C ASP A 329 -1.42 0.87 22.68
N PHE A 330 -0.30 0.17 22.59
CA PHE A 330 0.09 -0.89 23.52
C PHE A 330 0.98 -0.34 24.65
N GLY A 331 1.48 0.90 24.53
CA GLY A 331 2.33 1.55 25.52
C GLY A 331 1.55 2.26 26.62
N ASP A 332 0.43 2.89 26.26
CA ASP A 332 -0.43 3.61 27.20
C ASP A 332 -1.49 2.67 27.82
N ILE A 333 -1.36 2.44 29.13
CA ILE A 333 -2.27 1.58 29.91
C ILE A 333 -3.70 2.13 29.98
N THR A 334 -3.87 3.45 29.82
CA THR A 334 -5.16 4.16 30.00
C THR A 334 -5.95 4.33 28.70
N LYS A 335 -5.29 4.31 27.53
CA LYS A 335 -5.95 4.49 26.23
C LYS A 335 -6.54 3.19 25.69
N GLN A 336 -7.59 3.29 24.89
CA GLN A 336 -8.31 2.14 24.32
C GLN A 336 -7.85 1.86 22.89
N VAL A 337 -7.91 0.60 22.43
CA VAL A 337 -7.96 0.30 20.99
C VAL A 337 -9.26 0.90 20.45
N GLN A 338 -9.21 1.51 19.27
CA GLN A 338 -10.40 2.00 18.58
C GLN A 338 -10.47 1.40 17.19
N ALA A 339 -11.62 0.87 16.81
CA ALA A 339 -11.89 0.46 15.44
C ALA A 339 -12.94 1.37 14.81
N LYS A 340 -12.76 1.67 13.52
CA LYS A 340 -13.69 2.49 12.73
C LYS A 340 -14.02 1.79 11.42
N PHE A 341 -15.31 1.63 11.15
CA PHE A 341 -15.76 1.25 9.82
C PHE A 341 -15.59 2.41 8.85
N MET A 342 -14.94 2.12 7.72
CA MET A 342 -14.84 3.02 6.58
C MET A 342 -15.42 2.31 5.36
N LEU A 343 -16.46 2.90 4.79
CA LEU A 343 -16.90 2.55 3.44
C LEU A 343 -16.06 3.36 2.46
N LEU A 344 -15.24 2.66 1.69
CA LEU A 344 -14.52 3.23 0.58
C LEU A 344 -15.51 3.56 -0.52
N ASP A 345 -15.28 4.73 -1.12
CA ASP A 345 -15.93 5.11 -2.35
C ASP A 345 -15.72 3.99 -3.39
N LYS A 346 -16.72 3.73 -4.23
CA LYS A 346 -16.55 2.79 -5.34
C LYS A 346 -15.53 3.36 -6.31
N LEU A 347 -14.48 2.60 -6.61
CA LEU A 347 -13.48 3.00 -7.62
C LEU A 347 -14.20 3.49 -8.89
N PRO A 348 -13.69 4.54 -9.54
CA PRO A 348 -14.18 4.96 -10.84
C PRO A 348 -14.22 3.76 -11.80
N GLU A 349 -15.32 3.63 -12.55
CA GLU A 349 -15.47 2.55 -13.54
C GLU A 349 -14.57 2.77 -14.77
N ARG A 350 -14.02 3.97 -14.89
CA ARG A 350 -13.23 4.47 -16.02
C ARG A 350 -12.37 5.66 -15.57
N ASP A 351 -11.35 5.99 -16.37
CA ASP A 351 -10.53 7.18 -16.15
C ASP A 351 -11.29 8.49 -16.46
N PHE A 352 -10.79 9.61 -15.92
CA PHE A 352 -11.39 10.93 -16.06
C PHE A 352 -11.62 11.35 -17.52
N ILE A 353 -10.67 11.06 -18.42
CA ILE A 353 -10.78 11.44 -19.83
C ILE A 353 -11.94 10.67 -20.48
N THR A 354 -12.04 9.37 -20.22
CA THR A 354 -13.17 8.55 -20.69
C THR A 354 -14.49 9.00 -20.05
N PHE A 355 -14.47 9.41 -18.77
CA PHE A 355 -15.65 9.95 -18.08
C PHE A 355 -16.19 11.21 -18.75
N ILE A 356 -15.35 12.23 -18.96
CA ILE A 356 -15.79 13.47 -19.61
C ILE A 356 -16.15 13.24 -21.07
N ALA A 357 -15.49 12.28 -21.72
CA ALA A 357 -15.68 12.01 -23.12
C ALA A 357 -16.92 11.16 -23.44
N ASP A 358 -17.55 10.52 -22.45
CA ASP A 358 -18.73 9.72 -22.73
C ASP A 358 -19.97 10.60 -22.94
N SER A 359 -20.52 10.54 -24.16
CA SER A 359 -21.76 11.21 -24.56
C SER A 359 -22.98 10.92 -23.68
N LYS A 360 -23.00 9.79 -22.95
CA LYS A 360 -24.09 9.44 -22.00
C LYS A 360 -23.94 10.16 -20.66
N THR A 361 -22.78 10.72 -20.37
CA THR A 361 -22.49 11.36 -19.08
C THR A 361 -23.04 12.77 -19.06
N LYS A 362 -23.90 13.06 -18.07
CA LYS A 362 -24.27 14.45 -17.76
C LYS A 362 -23.15 15.09 -16.96
N LEU A 363 -22.39 15.98 -17.60
CA LEU A 363 -21.33 16.74 -16.95
C LEU A 363 -21.92 17.76 -15.97
N SER A 364 -21.44 17.73 -14.73
CA SER A 364 -21.81 18.68 -13.68
C SER A 364 -20.58 19.00 -12.85
N LYS A 365 -20.57 20.18 -12.21
CA LYS A 365 -19.45 20.56 -11.32
C LYS A 365 -19.26 19.52 -10.21
N ALA A 366 -20.35 18.97 -9.67
CA ALA A 366 -20.30 17.96 -8.61
C ALA A 366 -19.61 16.66 -9.07
N ASN A 367 -19.98 16.14 -10.23
CA ASN A 367 -19.40 14.89 -10.71
C ASN A 367 -17.92 15.07 -11.11
N ILE A 368 -17.56 16.20 -11.72
CA ILE A 368 -16.16 16.50 -12.04
C ILE A 368 -15.32 16.60 -10.75
N LYS A 369 -15.84 17.27 -9.71
CA LYS A 369 -15.18 17.31 -8.40
C LYS A 369 -14.93 15.90 -7.87
N GLU A 370 -15.93 15.03 -7.85
CA GLU A 370 -15.76 13.65 -7.36
C GLU A 370 -14.70 12.87 -8.16
N GLU A 371 -14.66 13.00 -9.50
CA GLU A 371 -13.64 12.33 -10.30
C GLU A 371 -12.22 12.90 -10.05
N ILE A 372 -12.07 14.21 -9.83
CA ILE A 372 -10.78 14.81 -9.44
C ILE A 372 -10.39 14.40 -8.02
N ARG A 373 -11.35 14.24 -7.11
CA ARG A 373 -11.11 13.71 -5.76
C ARG A 373 -10.48 12.32 -5.83
N TRP A 374 -10.93 11.48 -6.74
CA TRP A 374 -10.34 10.17 -6.96
C TRP A 374 -8.90 10.22 -7.42
N ILE A 375 -8.61 11.07 -8.42
CA ILE A 375 -7.23 11.31 -8.85
C ILE A 375 -6.38 11.72 -7.65
N PHE A 376 -6.80 12.76 -6.91
CA PHE A 376 -6.09 13.26 -5.71
C PHE A 376 -5.85 12.19 -4.64
N LYS A 377 -6.82 11.30 -4.38
CA LYS A 377 -6.66 10.22 -3.41
C LYS A 377 -5.68 9.14 -3.89
N SER A 378 -5.59 8.93 -5.19
CA SER A 378 -4.64 7.98 -5.79
C SER A 378 -3.23 8.52 -5.99
N THR A 379 -3.04 9.85 -6.00
CA THR A 379 -1.77 10.53 -6.35
C THR A 379 -1.19 11.33 -5.17
N ARG A 380 -0.04 11.98 -5.36
CA ARG A 380 0.39 13.08 -4.48
C ARG A 380 -0.18 14.42 -4.93
N ALA A 381 -0.40 15.35 -3.99
CA ALA A 381 -0.77 16.73 -4.31
C ALA A 381 0.28 17.41 -5.21
N GLU A 382 1.55 17.05 -5.04
CA GLU A 382 2.68 17.57 -5.81
C GLU A 382 2.74 17.04 -7.25
N GLU A 383 2.05 15.94 -7.57
CA GLU A 383 1.96 15.42 -8.93
C GLU A 383 1.08 16.33 -9.79
N SER A 384 1.55 16.62 -11.00
CA SER A 384 0.79 17.44 -11.94
C SER A 384 -0.42 16.67 -12.46
N LEU A 385 -1.62 17.21 -12.19
CA LEU A 385 -2.89 16.76 -12.74
C LEU A 385 -2.82 16.71 -14.26
N ALA A 386 -2.21 17.70 -14.91
CA ALA A 386 -2.06 17.72 -16.37
C ALA A 386 -1.30 16.49 -16.90
N LYS A 387 -0.28 16.00 -16.18
CA LYS A 387 0.47 14.78 -16.54
C LYS A 387 -0.39 13.53 -16.44
N ILE A 388 -1.15 13.42 -15.35
CA ILE A 388 -2.08 12.31 -15.13
C ILE A 388 -3.15 12.29 -16.23
N LEU A 389 -3.73 13.45 -16.55
CA LEU A 389 -4.71 13.58 -17.63
C LEU A 389 -4.14 13.25 -19.00
N LEU A 390 -2.88 13.60 -19.27
CA LEU A 390 -2.18 13.19 -20.50
C LEU A 390 -2.10 11.66 -20.59
N GLY A 391 -1.76 10.97 -19.51
CA GLY A 391 -1.79 9.50 -19.45
C GLY A 391 -3.15 8.89 -19.78
N GLY A 392 -4.21 9.43 -19.17
CA GLY A 392 -5.59 9.03 -19.48
C GLY A 392 -5.95 9.30 -20.95
N LEU A 393 -5.46 10.41 -21.52
CA LEU A 393 -5.69 10.78 -22.90
C LEU A 393 -5.02 9.78 -23.86
N LEU A 394 -3.78 9.35 -23.59
CA LEU A 394 -3.03 8.39 -24.42
C LEU A 394 -3.77 7.04 -24.60
N SER A 395 -4.44 6.56 -23.55
CA SER A 395 -5.23 5.31 -23.58
C SER A 395 -6.72 5.49 -23.95
N SER A 396 -7.17 6.73 -24.14
CA SER A 396 -8.58 7.01 -24.45
C SER A 396 -8.94 6.69 -25.91
N LYS A 397 -10.14 6.12 -26.11
CA LYS A 397 -10.73 5.81 -27.44
C LYS A 397 -11.33 7.04 -28.14
N VAL A 398 -10.98 8.25 -27.71
CA VAL A 398 -11.44 9.50 -28.34
C VAL A 398 -10.84 9.60 -29.74
N GLN A 399 -11.66 9.95 -30.73
CA GLN A 399 -11.27 9.90 -32.15
C GLN A 399 -10.13 10.83 -32.52
N LYS A 400 -10.21 12.10 -32.10
CA LYS A 400 -9.14 13.07 -32.32
C LYS A 400 -8.86 13.76 -31.01
N LYS A 401 -7.63 13.65 -30.56
CA LYS A 401 -7.19 14.15 -29.26
C LYS A 401 -5.87 14.89 -29.43
N SER A 402 -5.80 16.07 -28.83
CA SER A 402 -4.62 16.93 -28.88
C SER A 402 -4.38 17.54 -27.52
N ALA A 403 -3.13 17.91 -27.25
CA ALA A 403 -2.75 18.64 -26.06
C ALA A 403 -1.95 19.89 -26.46
N VAL A 404 -2.17 20.97 -25.71
CA VAL A 404 -1.47 22.24 -25.82
C VAL A 404 -0.99 22.61 -24.43
N PHE A 405 0.30 22.86 -24.30
CA PHE A 405 0.91 23.31 -23.05
C PHE A 405 1.27 24.78 -23.20
N LEU A 406 0.97 25.57 -22.18
CA LEU A 406 1.27 27.00 -22.15
C LEU A 406 2.51 27.20 -21.29
N ASN A 407 3.57 27.74 -21.89
CA ASN A 407 4.80 28.07 -21.17
C ASN A 407 4.74 29.53 -20.67
N LYS A 408 5.39 29.81 -19.53
CA LYS A 408 5.61 31.16 -18.99
C LYS A 408 4.32 31.95 -18.69
N ILE A 409 3.39 31.32 -17.98
CA ILE A 409 2.27 32.04 -17.38
C ILE A 409 2.69 32.39 -15.95
N ASP A 410 2.99 33.68 -15.71
CA ASP A 410 3.38 34.22 -14.40
C ASP A 410 4.66 33.58 -13.79
N ASN A 411 5.80 34.28 -13.91
CA ASN A 411 7.08 34.05 -13.21
C ASN A 411 7.44 32.57 -12.85
N ASP A 412 7.18 31.63 -13.76
CA ASP A 412 7.46 30.18 -13.67
C ASP A 412 6.69 29.36 -12.60
N GLU A 413 5.81 29.98 -11.80
CA GLU A 413 5.09 29.29 -10.72
C GLU A 413 3.74 28.70 -11.13
N THR A 414 3.10 29.25 -12.18
CA THR A 414 1.81 28.75 -12.67
C THR A 414 1.95 28.01 -14.00
N LYS A 415 1.37 26.81 -14.08
CA LYS A 415 1.39 25.97 -15.29
C LYS A 415 -0.03 25.80 -15.80
N ALA A 416 -0.24 25.97 -17.11
CA ALA A 416 -1.53 25.68 -17.72
C ALA A 416 -1.41 24.72 -18.90
N SER A 417 -2.38 23.82 -19.00
CA SER A 417 -2.48 22.83 -20.07
C SER A 417 -3.90 22.81 -20.61
N ILE A 418 -4.04 22.59 -21.91
CA ILE A 418 -5.32 22.53 -22.62
C ILE A 418 -5.36 21.24 -23.41
N PHE A 419 -6.36 20.41 -23.14
CA PHE A 419 -6.64 19.17 -23.85
C PHE A 419 -7.87 19.35 -24.74
N ILE A 420 -7.76 18.91 -25.97
CA ILE A 420 -8.79 19.04 -26.99
C ILE A 420 -9.27 17.63 -27.33
N LEU A 421 -10.56 17.37 -27.12
CA LEU A 421 -11.19 16.10 -27.39
C LEU A 421 -12.30 16.32 -28.41
N LYS A 422 -12.09 15.90 -29.65
CA LYS A 422 -13.14 15.97 -30.68
C LYS A 422 -13.83 14.63 -30.81
N GLN A 423 -15.15 14.68 -30.72
CA GLN A 423 -16.03 13.53 -30.89
C GLN A 423 -17.10 13.83 -31.93
N PHE A 424 -17.78 12.79 -32.38
CA PHE A 424 -18.87 12.95 -33.33
C PHE A 424 -19.98 13.87 -32.85
N ASN A 425 -20.30 13.83 -31.55
CA ASN A 425 -21.51 14.47 -31.01
C ASN A 425 -21.22 15.67 -30.09
N ASN A 426 -19.99 15.84 -29.60
CA ASN A 426 -19.61 16.96 -28.74
C ASN A 426 -18.09 17.19 -28.80
N ASN A 427 -17.65 18.44 -28.81
CA ASN A 427 -16.23 18.77 -28.63
C ASN A 427 -15.99 19.17 -27.18
N ILE A 428 -14.90 18.73 -26.58
CA ILE A 428 -14.52 19.12 -25.22
C ILE A 428 -13.17 19.84 -25.27
N ILE A 429 -13.11 20.99 -24.60
CA ILE A 429 -11.86 21.69 -24.30
C ILE A 429 -11.68 21.65 -22.78
N LEU A 430 -10.69 20.90 -22.32
CA LEU A 430 -10.35 20.76 -20.91
C LEU A 430 -9.09 21.58 -20.61
N SER A 431 -9.22 22.61 -19.80
CA SER A 431 -8.13 23.44 -19.34
C SER A 431 -7.81 23.14 -17.88
N THR A 432 -6.54 22.91 -17.57
CA THR A 432 -6.04 22.78 -16.19
C THR A 432 -5.08 23.90 -15.87
N ILE A 433 -5.26 24.56 -14.73
CA ILE A 433 -4.36 25.58 -14.19
C ILE A 433 -3.81 25.06 -12.86
N GLU A 434 -2.50 24.92 -12.77
CA GLU A 434 -1.79 24.39 -11.61
C GLU A 434 -0.89 25.47 -11.03
N LYS A 435 -0.98 25.71 -9.73
CA LYS A 435 -0.19 26.72 -9.02
C LYS A 435 0.39 26.17 -7.72
N ASP A 436 1.36 26.89 -7.15
CA ASP A 436 2.05 26.52 -5.90
C ASP A 436 1.74 27.54 -4.78
N ASP A 437 0.82 27.21 -3.87
CA ASP A 437 0.35 27.95 -2.66
C ASP A 437 -0.06 29.42 -2.79
N LYS A 438 0.39 30.13 -3.82
CA LYS A 438 0.07 31.54 -4.01
C LYS A 438 -1.30 31.68 -4.66
N PRO A 439 -2.08 32.72 -4.30
CA PRO A 439 -3.26 33.08 -5.08
C PRO A 439 -2.84 33.37 -6.52
N LEU A 440 -3.75 33.13 -7.48
CA LEU A 440 -3.49 33.52 -8.86
C LEU A 440 -3.21 35.03 -8.90
N GLN A 441 -1.98 35.40 -9.25
CA GLN A 441 -1.57 36.79 -9.23
C GLN A 441 -1.96 37.45 -10.54
N LYS A 442 -2.21 38.76 -10.44
CA LYS A 442 -2.10 39.64 -11.60
C LYS A 442 -0.63 39.86 -11.86
N TYR A 443 -0.21 39.68 -13.10
CA TYR A 443 1.17 39.97 -13.49
C TYR A 443 1.19 41.02 -14.59
N CYS A 444 2.29 41.77 -14.64
CA CYS A 444 2.54 42.73 -15.70
C CYS A 444 3.08 41.98 -16.91
N ARG A 445 2.33 42.02 -18.02
CA ARG A 445 2.78 41.42 -19.28
C ARG A 445 3.97 42.22 -19.83
N LEU A 446 5.15 41.60 -19.90
CA LEU A 446 6.30 42.14 -20.63
C LEU A 446 6.08 41.90 -22.13
N GLY A 447 5.86 42.96 -22.89
CA GLY A 447 5.70 42.87 -24.34
C GLY A 447 6.96 42.33 -25.01
N SER A 448 6.83 41.28 -25.82
CA SER A 448 7.89 40.75 -26.67
C SER A 448 8.04 41.62 -27.92
N THR A 449 8.59 42.83 -27.80
CA THR A 449 9.40 43.49 -28.85
C THR A 449 9.90 44.84 -28.36
N ARG A 450 11.13 45.18 -28.77
CA ARG A 450 11.94 46.35 -28.39
C ARG A 450 11.34 47.74 -28.69
N LEU A 451 10.08 47.86 -29.10
CA LEU A 451 9.44 49.12 -29.47
C LEU A 451 7.96 49.07 -29.10
N GLN A 452 7.63 49.43 -27.86
CA GLN A 452 6.57 50.40 -27.53
C GLN A 452 6.40 50.49 -26.01
N SER A 453 6.96 51.57 -25.46
CA SER A 453 6.54 52.17 -24.21
C SER A 453 5.06 52.57 -24.31
N LYS A 454 4.18 51.89 -23.56
CA LYS A 454 3.09 52.45 -22.73
C LYS A 454 2.04 51.35 -22.46
N HIS A 455 1.84 51.11 -21.16
CA HIS A 455 0.90 50.18 -20.52
C HIS A 455 1.39 48.75 -20.31
N ASN A 456 2.09 48.55 -19.18
CA ASN A 456 2.03 47.29 -18.45
C ASN A 456 0.56 47.04 -18.13
N LYS A 457 -0.12 46.20 -18.92
CA LYS A 457 -1.48 45.78 -18.61
C LYS A 457 -1.38 44.67 -17.56
N GLU A 458 -2.00 44.89 -16.41
CA GLU A 458 -2.27 43.80 -15.48
C GLU A 458 -3.20 42.80 -16.16
N VAL A 459 -2.80 41.53 -16.20
CA VAL A 459 -3.61 40.44 -16.75
C VAL A 459 -3.73 39.34 -15.71
N ASN A 460 -4.91 38.71 -15.61
CA ASN A 460 -5.11 37.53 -14.80
C ASN A 460 -4.72 36.27 -15.59
N VAL A 461 -4.14 35.28 -14.93
CA VAL A 461 -3.82 33.97 -15.52
C VAL A 461 -5.04 33.32 -16.20
N THR A 462 -6.23 33.41 -15.60
CA THR A 462 -7.46 32.85 -16.17
C THR A 462 -7.84 33.49 -17.51
N ASP A 463 -7.55 34.80 -17.68
CA ASP A 463 -7.85 35.52 -18.91
C ASP A 463 -6.91 35.10 -20.05
N GLU A 464 -5.65 34.78 -19.73
CA GLU A 464 -4.68 34.24 -20.70
C GLU A 464 -5.07 32.85 -21.19
N VAL A 465 -5.48 31.98 -20.26
CA VAL A 465 -5.96 30.64 -20.60
C VAL A 465 -7.23 30.75 -21.45
N GLU A 466 -8.15 31.66 -21.11
CA GLU A 466 -9.35 31.90 -21.91
C GLU A 466 -9.02 32.37 -23.32
N TYR A 467 -8.06 33.28 -23.46
CA TYR A 467 -7.59 33.74 -24.75
C TYR A 467 -6.98 32.58 -25.56
N ALA A 468 -6.16 31.73 -24.94
CA ALA A 468 -5.60 30.54 -25.58
C ALA A 468 -6.68 29.56 -26.05
N VAL A 469 -7.72 29.35 -25.24
CA VAL A 469 -8.89 28.54 -25.63
C VAL A 469 -9.56 29.12 -26.87
N ARG A 470 -9.80 30.44 -26.95
CA ARG A 470 -10.40 31.08 -28.13
C ARG A 470 -9.54 30.92 -29.38
N TYR A 471 -8.22 31.07 -29.26
CA TYR A 471 -7.30 30.83 -30.36
C TYR A 471 -7.39 29.38 -30.86
N ILE A 472 -7.38 28.41 -29.94
CA ILE A 472 -7.54 26.98 -30.23
C ILE A 472 -8.89 26.71 -30.91
N GLN A 473 -9.99 27.30 -30.43
CA GLN A 473 -11.31 27.14 -31.05
C GLN A 473 -11.30 27.56 -32.52
N LYS A 474 -10.67 28.70 -32.84
CA LYS A 474 -10.52 29.19 -34.22
C LYS A 474 -9.65 28.25 -35.06
N GLN A 475 -8.48 27.86 -34.56
CA GLN A 475 -7.55 26.96 -35.25
C GLN A 475 -8.18 25.60 -35.56
N TYR A 476 -8.88 25.03 -34.58
CA TYR A 476 -9.49 23.70 -34.68
C TYR A 476 -10.91 23.73 -35.24
N LYS A 477 -11.46 24.89 -35.61
CA LYS A 477 -12.84 25.05 -36.10
C LYS A 477 -13.88 24.44 -35.14
N ILE A 478 -13.71 24.68 -33.85
CA ILE A 478 -14.62 24.19 -32.79
C ILE A 478 -15.71 25.23 -32.57
N ASN A 479 -16.85 25.03 -33.23
CA ASN A 479 -17.97 25.99 -33.22
C ASN A 479 -18.96 25.74 -32.07
N SER A 480 -18.96 24.54 -31.52
CA SER A 480 -19.80 24.13 -30.40
C SER A 480 -19.08 23.06 -29.56
N GLY A 481 -19.42 23.00 -28.28
CA GLY A 481 -18.80 22.07 -27.36
C GLY A 481 -19.00 22.39 -25.88
N THR A 482 -18.25 21.71 -25.04
CA THR A 482 -18.16 21.96 -23.60
C THR A 482 -16.74 22.37 -23.24
N LYS A 483 -16.58 23.49 -22.56
CA LYS A 483 -15.32 23.89 -21.93
C LYS A 483 -15.37 23.53 -20.46
N ILE A 484 -14.30 22.89 -19.98
CA ILE A 484 -14.10 22.54 -18.58
C ILE A 484 -12.80 23.22 -18.14
N THR A 485 -12.84 24.02 -17.09
CA THR A 485 -11.65 24.62 -16.48
C THR A 485 -11.49 24.12 -15.06
N ILE A 486 -10.31 23.60 -14.72
CA ILE A 486 -9.99 23.06 -13.40
C ILE A 486 -8.79 23.83 -12.86
N ILE A 487 -8.90 24.35 -11.63
CA ILE A 487 -7.81 25.06 -10.94
C ILE A 487 -7.42 24.28 -9.69
N VAL A 488 -6.14 23.91 -9.59
CA VAL A 488 -5.58 23.16 -8.47
C VAL A 488 -4.37 23.85 -7.84
N ASN A 489 -4.27 23.77 -6.51
CA ASN A 489 -3.06 24.08 -5.75
C ASN A 489 -2.29 22.80 -5.45
N ARG A 490 -1.11 22.63 -6.07
CA ARG A 490 -0.27 21.42 -5.92
C ARG A 490 0.34 21.25 -4.53
N LYS A 491 0.25 22.27 -3.68
CA LYS A 491 0.71 22.22 -2.29
C LYS A 491 -0.45 22.13 -1.28
N GLY A 492 -1.68 21.95 -1.75
CA GLY A 492 -2.84 21.68 -0.90
C GLY A 492 -2.61 20.44 -0.02
N GLN A 493 -2.79 20.60 1.29
CA GLN A 493 -2.56 19.53 2.27
C GLN A 493 -3.68 18.49 2.29
N ASN A 494 -4.87 18.87 1.83
CA ASN A 494 -6.06 18.02 1.73
C ASN A 494 -6.80 18.34 0.43
N TYR A 495 -7.86 17.58 0.13
CA TYR A 495 -8.59 17.72 -1.13
C TYR A 495 -9.24 19.11 -1.28
N GLU A 496 -9.74 19.66 -0.17
CA GLU A 496 -10.43 20.96 -0.12
C GLU A 496 -9.47 22.13 -0.38
N THR A 497 -8.21 22.00 0.01
CA THR A 497 -7.15 22.98 -0.27
C THR A 497 -6.43 22.70 -1.58
N TYR A 498 -6.55 21.49 -2.13
CA TYR A 498 -6.01 21.11 -3.43
C TYR A 498 -6.90 21.61 -4.57
N LEU A 499 -8.21 21.34 -4.53
CA LEU A 499 -9.14 21.72 -5.61
C LEU A 499 -9.80 23.08 -5.33
N GLU A 500 -9.37 24.11 -6.03
CA GLU A 500 -9.87 25.46 -5.82
C GLU A 500 -11.15 25.75 -6.59
N SER A 501 -11.18 25.40 -7.88
CA SER A 501 -12.35 25.67 -8.71
C SER A 501 -12.52 24.67 -9.85
N VAL A 502 -13.79 24.50 -10.23
CA VAL A 502 -14.23 23.78 -11.42
C VAL A 502 -15.30 24.62 -12.09
N ASP A 503 -15.05 24.97 -13.35
CA ASP A 503 -15.99 25.70 -14.20
C ASP A 503 -16.33 24.90 -15.44
N ILE A 504 -17.61 24.91 -15.79
CA ILE A 504 -18.14 24.25 -16.98
C ILE A 504 -18.91 25.31 -17.76
N THR A 505 -18.57 25.48 -19.03
CA THR A 505 -19.21 26.47 -19.91
C THR A 505 -19.57 25.81 -21.23
N ASN A 506 -20.79 26.05 -21.71
CA ASN A 506 -21.16 25.66 -23.07
C ASN A 506 -20.51 26.63 -24.06
N LEU A 507 -19.83 26.06 -25.05
CA LEU A 507 -19.28 26.81 -26.17
C LEU A 507 -20.41 26.97 -27.19
N ASN A 508 -20.95 28.19 -27.30
CA ASN A 508 -21.91 28.55 -28.34
C ASN A 508 -21.26 29.55 -29.31
N SER A 509 -21.45 29.26 -30.61
CA SER A 509 -20.99 29.93 -31.85
C SER A 509 -20.13 31.19 -31.76
N ASN A 510 -19.02 31.13 -32.52
CA ASN A 510 -18.05 32.16 -32.91
C ASN A 510 -17.50 33.03 -31.76
N PRO A 511 -16.21 32.86 -31.38
CA PRO A 511 -15.57 33.86 -30.54
C PRO A 511 -15.72 35.21 -31.25
N SER A 512 -16.36 36.18 -30.60
CA SER A 512 -16.55 37.52 -31.15
C SER A 512 -15.22 38.01 -31.70
N GLY A 513 -15.23 38.40 -32.98
CA GLY A 513 -14.07 38.88 -33.72
C GLY A 513 -13.49 40.10 -33.02
N THR A 514 -12.65 39.86 -32.04
CA THR A 514 -11.72 40.83 -31.51
C THR A 514 -10.39 40.37 -32.05
N ASP A 515 -10.06 40.90 -33.24
CA ASP A 515 -8.67 41.01 -33.66
C ASP A 515 -7.98 41.84 -32.58
N ILE A 516 -7.39 41.13 -31.63
CA ILE A 516 -6.40 41.69 -30.74
C ILE A 516 -5.09 41.21 -31.35
N ASP A 517 -4.30 42.16 -31.84
CA ASP A 517 -2.90 42.04 -32.28
C ASP A 517 -2.04 41.42 -31.15
N TYR A 518 -2.23 40.14 -30.89
CA TYR A 518 -1.57 39.41 -29.83
C TYR A 518 -0.98 38.13 -30.41
N ASN A 519 0.35 38.04 -30.32
CA ASN A 519 1.09 36.91 -30.84
C ASN A 519 1.10 35.76 -29.81
N ILE A 520 -0.06 35.15 -29.58
CA ILE A 520 -0.19 33.99 -28.69
C ILE A 520 0.72 32.80 -29.08
N LYS A 521 1.23 32.80 -30.31
CA LYS A 521 2.24 31.83 -30.77
C LYS A 521 3.51 31.85 -29.92
N ASP A 522 3.81 32.94 -29.23
CA ASP A 522 4.97 33.04 -28.34
C ASP A 522 4.76 32.30 -27.00
N TYR A 523 3.50 32.02 -26.62
CA TYR A 523 3.10 31.36 -25.37
C TYR A 523 2.62 29.91 -25.56
N ILE A 524 2.04 29.61 -26.72
CA ILE A 524 1.73 28.24 -27.14
C ILE A 524 3.02 27.59 -27.63
N THR A 525 3.59 26.69 -26.84
CA THR A 525 4.88 26.06 -27.16
C THR A 525 4.82 25.28 -28.46
N LYS A 526 3.78 24.46 -28.58
CA LYS A 526 3.48 23.57 -29.72
C LYS A 526 2.14 22.92 -29.45
N THR A 527 1.42 22.55 -30.51
CA THR A 527 0.28 21.64 -30.37
C THR A 527 0.72 20.21 -30.69
N TYR A 528 0.36 19.28 -29.81
CA TYR A 528 0.69 17.88 -29.91
C TYR A 528 -0.57 17.10 -30.31
N ASN A 529 -0.52 16.42 -31.45
CA ASN A 529 -1.61 15.58 -31.92
C ASN A 529 -1.26 14.14 -31.61
N ILE A 530 -2.02 13.51 -30.72
CA ILE A 530 -1.77 12.12 -30.33
C ILE A 530 -2.30 11.23 -31.45
N LYS A 531 -1.43 10.41 -32.04
CA LYS A 531 -1.71 9.63 -33.26
C LYS A 531 -2.20 8.23 -32.92
N HIS A 532 -1.71 7.68 -31.82
CA HIS A 532 -1.94 6.30 -31.40
C HIS A 532 -2.86 6.25 -30.19
N ASN A 533 -3.66 5.19 -30.14
CA ASN A 533 -4.36 4.80 -28.92
C ASN A 533 -3.63 3.62 -28.31
N ILE A 534 -3.17 3.78 -27.06
CA ILE A 534 -2.42 2.75 -26.35
C ILE A 534 -3.39 1.73 -25.77
N ASP A 535 -3.26 0.47 -26.16
CA ASP A 535 -4.00 -0.63 -25.57
C ASP A 535 -3.34 -1.06 -24.26
N VAL A 536 -3.90 -0.60 -23.14
CA VAL A 536 -3.35 -0.83 -21.81
C VAL A 536 -3.26 -2.33 -21.47
N CYS A 537 -4.22 -3.15 -21.90
CA CYS A 537 -4.21 -4.57 -21.60
C CYS A 537 -3.05 -5.25 -22.33
N LYS A 538 -2.89 -4.96 -23.63
CA LYS A 538 -1.74 -5.47 -24.41
C LYS A 538 -0.42 -4.94 -23.90
N LEU A 539 -0.34 -3.66 -23.52
CA LEU A 539 0.86 -3.08 -22.94
C LEU A 539 1.28 -3.82 -21.67
N ILE A 540 0.34 -4.17 -20.77
CA ILE A 540 0.66 -4.94 -19.57
C ILE A 540 1.16 -6.34 -19.91
N LEU A 541 0.56 -7.00 -20.91
CA LEU A 541 1.03 -8.31 -21.37
C LEU A 541 2.45 -8.23 -21.92
N GLU A 542 2.75 -7.23 -22.77
CA GLU A 542 4.10 -6.96 -23.29
C GLU A 542 5.10 -6.66 -22.16
N LEU A 543 4.70 -5.85 -21.17
CA LEU A 543 5.50 -5.54 -19.98
C LEU A 543 5.74 -6.78 -19.08
N SER A 544 4.82 -7.74 -19.11
CA SER A 544 4.91 -8.99 -18.32
C SER A 544 5.79 -10.04 -18.99
N GLN A 545 5.92 -10.01 -20.32
CA GLN A 545 6.79 -10.91 -21.08
C GLN A 545 8.28 -10.61 -20.82
N ASP A 546 9.13 -11.62 -20.96
CA ASP A 546 10.57 -11.39 -20.97
C ASP A 546 10.96 -10.79 -22.32
N ILE A 547 11.75 -9.71 -22.29
CA ILE A 547 12.06 -8.76 -23.39
C ILE A 547 12.81 -9.43 -24.57
N GLN A 548 12.86 -10.76 -24.62
CA GLN A 548 13.43 -11.52 -25.73
C GLN A 548 12.48 -11.67 -26.93
N ASP A 549 11.22 -11.25 -26.82
CA ASP A 549 10.28 -11.25 -27.95
C ASP A 549 10.31 -9.93 -28.73
N ASP A 550 10.58 -10.01 -30.04
CA ASP A 550 10.65 -8.89 -30.99
C ASP A 550 9.28 -8.20 -31.28
N LYS A 551 8.25 -8.45 -30.47
CA LYS A 551 6.86 -7.98 -30.69
C LYS A 551 6.38 -7.01 -29.62
N LEU A 552 7.18 -5.98 -29.34
CA LEU A 552 6.85 -4.89 -28.39
C LEU A 552 6.09 -3.74 -29.07
N VAL A 553 4.93 -4.05 -29.68
CA VAL A 553 4.21 -3.11 -30.54
C VAL A 553 3.54 -1.98 -29.74
N GLU A 554 2.85 -2.30 -28.63
CA GLU A 554 2.22 -1.27 -27.80
C GLU A 554 3.25 -0.45 -27.03
N LEU A 555 4.34 -1.09 -26.58
CA LEU A 555 5.43 -0.37 -25.94
C LEU A 555 6.11 0.62 -26.90
N ALA A 556 6.31 0.23 -28.17
CA ALA A 556 6.84 1.12 -29.20
C ALA A 556 5.91 2.31 -29.45
N LYS A 557 4.59 2.08 -29.54
CA LYS A 557 3.61 3.18 -29.67
C LYS A 557 3.67 4.14 -28.48
N LEU A 558 3.77 3.61 -27.25
CA LEU A 558 3.88 4.43 -26.05
C LEU A 558 5.17 5.26 -26.09
N LYS A 559 6.29 4.65 -26.46
CA LYS A 559 7.58 5.34 -26.64
C LYS A 559 7.44 6.50 -27.64
N ASP A 560 6.92 6.23 -28.84
CA ASP A 560 6.80 7.22 -29.91
C ASP A 560 5.90 8.40 -29.50
N GLU A 561 4.78 8.13 -28.83
CA GLU A 561 3.91 9.19 -28.31
C GLU A 561 4.62 10.03 -27.25
N LEU A 562 5.28 9.40 -26.27
CA LEU A 562 5.97 10.14 -25.20
C LEU A 562 7.17 10.95 -25.72
N CYS A 563 7.87 10.48 -26.76
CA CYS A 563 8.89 11.26 -27.46
C CYS A 563 8.34 12.59 -27.96
N GLU A 564 7.12 12.61 -28.50
CA GLU A 564 6.51 13.87 -28.95
C GLU A 564 6.32 14.84 -27.78
N PHE A 565 6.07 14.33 -26.57
CA PHE A 565 5.91 15.11 -25.34
C PHE A 565 7.21 15.35 -24.55
N GLN A 566 8.39 15.03 -25.09
CA GLN A 566 9.66 15.10 -24.33
C GLN A 566 9.94 16.46 -23.68
N ALA A 567 9.55 17.57 -24.33
CA ALA A 567 9.74 18.92 -23.79
C ALA A 567 8.90 19.18 -22.53
N PHE A 568 7.83 18.38 -22.36
CA PHE A 568 6.97 18.43 -21.20
C PHE A 568 7.46 17.47 -20.12
N ILE A 569 8.05 16.33 -20.45
CA ILE A 569 8.57 15.34 -19.49
C ILE A 569 9.97 15.77 -19.04
N THR A 570 10.05 16.65 -18.04
CA THR A 570 11.31 17.30 -17.65
C THR A 570 12.10 16.54 -16.57
N GLU A 571 11.40 15.65 -15.88
CA GLU A 571 11.86 14.92 -14.71
C GLU A 571 11.09 13.61 -14.56
N GLU A 572 11.64 12.68 -13.78
CA GLU A 572 11.08 11.34 -13.63
C GLU A 572 9.64 11.35 -13.08
N ARG A 573 9.33 12.24 -12.13
CA ARG A 573 7.96 12.38 -11.59
C ARG A 573 6.91 12.73 -12.64
N ASP A 574 7.29 13.46 -13.71
CA ASP A 574 6.37 13.77 -14.81
C ASP A 574 5.98 12.48 -15.54
N PHE A 575 6.96 11.61 -15.78
CA PHE A 575 6.75 10.33 -16.43
C PHE A 575 5.93 9.37 -15.55
N GLN A 576 6.25 9.28 -14.26
CA GLN A 576 5.50 8.48 -13.29
C GLN A 576 4.02 8.92 -13.22
N ALA A 577 3.75 10.23 -13.23
CA ALA A 577 2.39 10.79 -13.24
C ALA A 577 1.63 10.46 -14.54
N ILE A 578 2.29 10.49 -15.70
CA ILE A 578 1.69 10.05 -16.98
C ILE A 578 1.34 8.56 -16.93
N LEU A 579 2.25 7.71 -16.46
CA LEU A 579 1.95 6.27 -16.36
C LEU A 579 0.83 6.00 -15.36
N HIS A 580 0.79 6.72 -14.24
CA HIS A 580 -0.34 6.66 -13.31
C HIS A 580 -1.65 6.84 -14.09
N GLY A 581 -1.80 7.93 -14.83
CA GLY A 581 -3.00 8.20 -15.60
C GLY A 581 -3.30 7.18 -16.70
N LEU A 582 -2.26 6.62 -17.32
CA LEU A 582 -2.38 5.60 -18.36
C LEU A 582 -3.02 4.32 -17.84
N PHE A 583 -2.59 3.86 -16.66
CA PHE A 583 -2.99 2.58 -16.08
C PHE A 583 -4.16 2.67 -15.09
N SER A 584 -4.39 3.83 -14.48
CA SER A 584 -5.40 3.98 -13.42
C SER A 584 -6.83 3.79 -13.92
N PHE A 585 -7.61 3.04 -13.13
CA PHE A 585 -9.04 2.82 -13.31
C PHE A 585 -9.41 2.14 -14.65
N LYS A 586 -8.49 1.36 -15.20
CA LYS A 586 -8.74 0.48 -16.35
C LYS A 586 -9.20 -0.89 -15.87
N LYS A 587 -10.24 -1.42 -16.52
CA LYS A 587 -10.60 -2.83 -16.39
C LYS A 587 -9.64 -3.66 -17.24
N PHE A 588 -8.92 -4.57 -16.60
CA PHE A 588 -7.99 -5.48 -17.26
C PHE A 588 -8.69 -6.75 -17.73
N GLU A 589 -9.64 -7.25 -16.92
CA GLU A 589 -10.44 -8.45 -17.13
C GLU A 589 -11.85 -8.24 -16.52
N GLU A 590 -12.78 -9.17 -16.74
CA GLU A 590 -14.05 -9.20 -16.02
C GLU A 590 -13.79 -9.19 -14.51
N ASN A 591 -14.19 -8.11 -13.85
CA ASN A 591 -14.02 -7.87 -12.40
C ASN A 591 -12.57 -7.56 -11.92
N THR A 592 -11.61 -7.30 -12.81
CA THR A 592 -10.25 -6.88 -12.40
C THR A 592 -10.00 -5.42 -12.75
N THR A 593 -10.01 -4.54 -11.75
CA THR A 593 -9.62 -3.12 -11.89
C THR A 593 -8.14 -2.96 -11.53
N LEU A 594 -7.37 -2.36 -12.43
CA LEU A 594 -5.99 -1.99 -12.17
C LEU A 594 -5.92 -0.66 -11.42
N ARG A 595 -5.04 -0.62 -10.43
CA ARG A 595 -4.66 0.57 -9.68
C ARG A 595 -3.21 0.85 -9.97
N ALA A 596 -2.91 2.03 -10.48
CA ALA A 596 -1.55 2.49 -10.67
C ALA A 596 -1.14 3.33 -9.46
N ILE A 597 0.06 3.09 -8.94
CA ILE A 597 0.61 3.81 -7.79
C ILE A 597 2.03 4.23 -8.18
N SER A 598 2.27 5.51 -8.39
CA SER A 598 3.61 6.04 -8.68
C SER A 598 4.53 5.91 -7.47
N GLU A 599 5.84 5.95 -7.66
CA GLU A 599 6.81 6.00 -6.56
C GLU A 599 6.69 7.24 -5.71
N VAL A 600 6.46 8.38 -6.37
CA VAL A 600 6.13 9.62 -5.68
C VAL A 600 4.99 9.30 -4.73
N THR A 601 3.90 8.68 -5.16
CA THR A 601 2.91 8.16 -4.20
C THR A 601 3.58 7.18 -3.21
N PHE A 602 4.14 6.04 -3.63
CA PHE A 602 4.72 5.00 -2.76
C PHE A 602 5.73 5.43 -1.68
N GLY A 603 6.44 6.55 -1.85
CA GLY A 603 7.23 7.25 -0.84
C GLY A 603 8.50 6.56 -0.36
N THR A 604 9.01 5.57 -1.10
CA THR A 604 10.09 4.71 -0.59
C THR A 604 11.26 4.43 -1.55
N GLY A 605 11.32 4.98 -2.76
CA GLY A 605 12.46 4.71 -3.66
C GLY A 605 12.53 3.28 -4.18
N LYS A 606 11.46 2.50 -4.02
CA LYS A 606 11.45 1.04 -4.21
C LYS A 606 10.97 0.60 -5.58
N ALA A 607 10.08 1.38 -6.22
CA ALA A 607 9.53 1.12 -7.53
C ALA A 607 8.90 2.41 -8.06
N ASP A 608 9.23 2.76 -9.30
CA ASP A 608 8.84 3.99 -10.00
C ASP A 608 7.33 3.98 -10.34
N LEU A 609 6.78 2.77 -10.52
CA LEU A 609 5.34 2.52 -10.66
C LEU A 609 4.97 1.13 -10.12
N VAL A 610 3.85 1.02 -9.42
CA VAL A 610 3.25 -0.23 -8.98
C VAL A 610 1.87 -0.38 -9.62
N LEU A 611 1.63 -1.49 -10.31
CA LEU A 611 0.30 -1.84 -10.80
C LEU A 611 -0.29 -2.92 -9.90
N ALA A 612 -1.29 -2.55 -9.10
CA ALA A 612 -2.01 -3.47 -8.24
C ALA A 612 -3.35 -3.86 -8.87
N SER A 613 -3.67 -5.14 -8.77
CA SER A 613 -4.97 -5.71 -9.09
C SER A 613 -5.49 -6.51 -7.90
N ASN A 614 -6.72 -7.01 -8.01
CA ASN A 614 -7.32 -7.85 -6.98
C ASN A 614 -6.57 -9.19 -6.80
N HIS A 615 -5.78 -9.62 -7.78
CA HIS A 615 -5.09 -10.91 -7.80
C HIS A 615 -3.56 -10.78 -7.69
N SER A 616 -2.99 -9.71 -8.24
CA SER A 616 -1.54 -9.58 -8.45
C SER A 616 -1.06 -8.15 -8.26
N ILE A 617 0.22 -7.99 -7.90
CA ILE A 617 0.90 -6.69 -7.83
C ILE A 617 2.15 -6.79 -8.71
N LEU A 618 2.30 -5.85 -9.63
CA LEU A 618 3.45 -5.70 -10.50
C LEU A 618 4.24 -4.46 -10.08
N TYR A 619 5.55 -4.62 -9.95
CA TYR A 619 6.48 -3.53 -9.65
C TYR A 619 7.27 -3.19 -10.89
N PHE A 620 7.27 -1.91 -11.26
CA PHE A 620 8.03 -1.36 -12.37
C PHE A 620 9.07 -0.40 -11.85
N GLU A 621 10.26 -0.52 -12.42
CA GLU A 621 11.37 0.38 -12.22
C GLU A 621 11.68 0.98 -13.60
N LEU A 622 11.63 2.30 -13.66
CA LEU A 622 11.63 3.13 -14.83
C LEU A 622 12.94 3.92 -14.85
N ALA A 623 13.72 3.75 -15.90
CA ALA A 623 14.94 4.54 -16.07
C ALA A 623 14.65 5.70 -17.05
N LEU A 624 14.67 6.94 -16.58
CA LEU A 624 14.70 8.12 -17.44
C LEU A 624 16.17 8.47 -17.75
N LEU A 625 16.71 7.94 -18.85
CA LEU A 625 18.07 8.31 -19.29
C LEU A 625 18.04 9.68 -19.98
N LYS A 626 18.67 10.69 -19.36
CA LYS A 626 18.75 12.07 -19.86
C LYS A 626 19.81 12.30 -20.94
N GLU A 627 20.62 11.31 -21.27
CA GLU A 627 21.66 11.43 -22.30
C GLU A 627 21.34 10.52 -23.49
N HIS A 628 21.02 11.16 -24.61
CA HIS A 628 20.91 10.64 -25.98
C HIS A 628 20.22 9.28 -26.18
N ASN A 629 19.09 9.36 -26.88
CA ASN A 629 18.19 8.29 -27.28
C ASN A 629 17.27 7.75 -26.18
N VAL A 630 15.99 7.82 -26.51
CA VAL A 630 14.88 7.10 -25.90
C VAL A 630 15.01 5.58 -26.18
N ASP A 631 16.22 5.02 -26.16
CA ASP A 631 16.48 3.63 -26.57
C ASP A 631 16.49 2.63 -25.41
N THR A 632 16.27 3.07 -24.17
CA THR A 632 16.13 2.15 -23.03
C THR A 632 15.19 2.74 -21.98
N LEU A 633 13.88 2.77 -22.28
CA LEU A 633 12.86 3.34 -21.38
C LEU A 633 12.42 2.40 -20.23
N LEU A 634 12.89 1.14 -20.24
CA LEU A 634 12.48 0.11 -19.28
C LEU A 634 13.63 -0.88 -19.03
N ASN A 635 14.63 -0.49 -18.25
CA ASN A 635 15.60 -1.46 -17.73
C ASN A 635 14.98 -2.25 -16.58
N LYS A 636 14.39 -3.40 -16.93
CA LYS A 636 13.77 -4.38 -16.04
C LYS A 636 14.78 -4.87 -15.00
N LYS A 637 14.64 -4.47 -13.73
CA LYS A 637 15.07 -5.32 -12.61
C LYS A 637 13.88 -6.14 -12.15
N LYS A 638 13.75 -7.32 -12.76
CA LYS A 638 12.83 -8.36 -12.31
C LYS A 638 13.30 -8.84 -10.93
N SER A 639 12.74 -8.32 -9.84
CA SER A 639 12.71 -9.10 -8.61
C SER A 639 11.62 -10.15 -8.79
N ASN A 640 12.01 -11.28 -9.36
CA ASN A 640 11.17 -12.47 -9.39
C ASN A 640 10.77 -12.83 -7.95
N LEU A 641 9.54 -12.53 -7.57
CA LEU A 641 8.73 -13.44 -6.79
C LEU A 641 7.76 -14.14 -7.78
N ILE A 642 8.34 -14.85 -8.74
CA ILE A 642 7.60 -15.85 -9.51
C ILE A 642 7.34 -17.02 -8.56
N ASN A 643 6.14 -17.05 -8.01
CA ASN A 643 5.25 -18.21 -7.90
C ASN A 643 4.06 -17.84 -7.01
N THR A 644 2.85 -17.77 -7.58
CA THR A 644 1.53 -18.07 -6.99
C THR A 644 0.46 -17.64 -8.02
N TRP A 645 -0.46 -18.43 -8.59
CA TRP A 645 -1.35 -19.48 -8.08
C TRP A 645 -1.49 -19.59 -6.56
#